data_AF-A0A1E3NT04-F1
#
_entry.id   AF-A0A1E3NT04-F1
#
_cell.length_a   1.000
_cell.length_b   1.000
_cell.length_c   1.000
_cell.angle_alpha   90.00
_cell.angle_beta   90.00
_cell.angle_gamma   90.00
#
_symmetry.space_group_name_H-M   'P 1'
#
loop_
_entity.id
_entity.type
_entity.pdbx_description
1 polymer ?
#
loop_
_entity_poly.entity_id
_entity_poly.type
_entity_poly.pdbx_seq_one_letter_code
_entity_poly.pdbx_strand_id
1 'polypeptide(L)'
;MAKKQVLVVGAGVVGLTTALELHDRLGDSVDVSLVAKDLPGDSAVFYTSPKAGAHWVSTNAKEHKDWALATYRKLRQLAAVPQAFVQAYPLYYGDIVPAGHTPPRFDEPWYKDAVDGYRYLGTDPRFPDVQNLFVFTSYTISTTLYLVYLLSELRRRGVAVRRQTLSSLEEALRTPLPSAAGSAGATADLVVNCTGLQYNFLADGGDPQLIPVRGHVLLVENNLPYQVTFEQPYLPADAKPGEFLMLFPRPEGGAILGGIYDRNFLEYDTAVDPAYVARLVAKAQRHLPDLVASTAGAVKIARHVVGFRPERQGGARIGQDPAEPRIVHNYGNGNSGFIESWGCAANTQTQERLARGLRGLVGPQCTRRPMQNVACKTLALGALLLVAALYTLHAVVPGNQEYEAYGGWWRRSPPGTQARGSVRAIADTDDTARLLRSMHLTPNHSVEILATDANGFTSARVVHGRFLHITDMHPDELNVIGAAIRKQCHKKMKNVVSNMDVSHKYGDPMSGCDSPLDLYSSTLEWLRTNVKDHIDFVIWTGDNIRHDNDRAHPRTEAEIFDMNERVVADFIDTFMDDGEEEETVFDRRVKIVPSLGNNDVYPHNLFAPGPTLQTRELYKIWRDFIPTEQMHTFDRGAYFLREVIPGKLVVLSINTLYWFQSNPLNDNCDSRKQPGYKLFLWLGATLKECRRRGLKVWLSGHVPPIPKNIHHSCYAKISVWMHEYRDLIIGGVWGHMNIDHWVPMDSVKAWKSIKKRLLAAGAWDESNHFPFIDYDQMEELVGAMDDESDTDDDFETVEDLYRSLGYDIDDESSDPLHTFSDRYMGAPNGKVTYLENLRDSMYAKLKGKKKGGDFSERYSIAHISSSVIPTYNPGLRIWEYNITEFNSLDNSESEAQGSQTLAGKLSSYLNTSAKNTTFHYGDWSYFFQQLENLLDDEEQIEKLITELESSPDKMNSSEYLQMKAPSKDKTIPNIMPASLPLGPAYIPQALSPERYVQYYVDLNEVNYQKKDIDSWKFNYKLHYSTDDKFESRGLLVKDWVNFGRKLAKTAPVKGKETEKLGDSETQLKGEKLWKNYVDRAFISSGYQELPDAVGK
;
A
#
# COMPACT_ATOMS: atom_id res chain seq x y z
N MET A 1 -9.67 -46.04 -3.60
CA MET A 1 -10.17 -45.92 -4.99
C MET A 1 -9.69 -44.58 -5.54
N ALA A 2 -9.53 -44.44 -6.86
CA ALA A 2 -9.26 -43.12 -7.44
C ALA A 2 -10.44 -42.18 -7.16
N LYS A 3 -10.16 -40.97 -6.65
CA LYS A 3 -11.19 -39.95 -6.40
C LYS A 3 -11.76 -39.47 -7.74
N LYS A 4 -13.07 -39.24 -7.76
CA LYS A 4 -13.78 -38.74 -8.93
C LYS A 4 -13.64 -37.23 -9.05
N GLN A 5 -13.38 -36.75 -10.25
CA GLN A 5 -13.04 -35.35 -10.49
C GLN A 5 -14.31 -34.51 -10.72
N VAL A 6 -14.57 -33.54 -9.84
CA VAL A 6 -15.76 -32.69 -9.87
C VAL A 6 -15.34 -31.23 -10.10
N LEU A 7 -15.85 -30.63 -11.17
CA LEU A 7 -15.60 -29.22 -11.49
C LEU A 7 -16.82 -28.37 -11.18
N VAL A 8 -16.69 -27.43 -10.26
CA VAL A 8 -17.71 -26.41 -10.01
C VAL A 8 -17.46 -25.21 -10.93
N VAL A 9 -18.48 -24.78 -11.67
CA VAL A 9 -18.40 -23.66 -12.60
C VAL A 9 -19.17 -22.46 -12.06
N GLY A 10 -18.45 -21.40 -11.67
CA GLY A 10 -18.98 -20.17 -11.09
C GLY A 10 -18.58 -19.99 -9.62
N ALA A 11 -18.10 -18.80 -9.25
CA ALA A 11 -17.65 -18.48 -7.89
C ALA A 11 -18.57 -17.49 -7.17
N GLY A 12 -19.88 -17.54 -7.47
CA GLY A 12 -20.88 -16.86 -6.63
C GLY A 12 -21.08 -17.60 -5.30
N VAL A 13 -21.92 -17.05 -4.41
CA VAL A 13 -22.22 -17.68 -3.12
C VAL A 13 -22.66 -19.14 -3.28
N VAL A 14 -23.45 -19.42 -4.32
CA VAL A 14 -23.93 -20.78 -4.63
C VAL A 14 -22.77 -21.70 -5.00
N GLY A 15 -21.87 -21.28 -5.89
CA GLY A 15 -20.74 -22.10 -6.34
C GLY A 15 -19.71 -22.33 -5.25
N LEU A 16 -19.31 -21.29 -4.51
CA LEU A 16 -18.35 -21.40 -3.41
C LEU A 16 -18.89 -22.31 -2.29
N THR A 17 -20.14 -22.12 -1.90
CA THR A 17 -20.78 -22.95 -0.86
C THR A 17 -20.93 -24.40 -1.34
N THR A 18 -21.28 -24.61 -2.61
CA THR A 18 -21.39 -25.97 -3.20
C THR A 18 -20.04 -26.67 -3.23
N ALA A 19 -18.98 -25.99 -3.63
CA ALA A 19 -17.62 -26.56 -3.64
C ALA A 19 -17.16 -26.96 -2.22
N LEU A 20 -17.43 -26.11 -1.21
CA LEU A 20 -17.09 -26.41 0.18
C LEU A 20 -17.87 -27.61 0.70
N GLU A 21 -19.18 -27.63 0.48
CA GLU A 21 -20.03 -28.71 0.97
C GLU A 21 -19.71 -30.06 0.30
N LEU A 22 -19.37 -30.04 -0.99
CA LEU A 22 -18.92 -31.23 -1.71
C LEU A 22 -17.59 -31.76 -1.16
N HIS A 23 -16.63 -30.87 -0.92
CA HIS A 23 -15.36 -31.26 -0.33
C HIS A 23 -15.55 -31.82 1.08
N ASP A 24 -16.27 -31.11 1.95
CA ASP A 24 -16.43 -31.47 3.36
C ASP A 24 -17.23 -32.77 3.56
N ARG A 25 -18.20 -33.07 2.67
CA ARG A 25 -19.03 -34.28 2.80
C ARG A 25 -18.55 -35.47 1.98
N LEU A 26 -17.96 -35.23 0.81
CA LEU A 26 -17.62 -36.28 -0.16
C LEU A 26 -16.11 -36.35 -0.45
N GLY A 27 -15.26 -35.59 0.25
CA GLY A 27 -13.82 -35.46 -0.05
C GLY A 27 -13.03 -36.77 -0.05
N ASP A 28 -13.53 -37.85 0.57
CA ASP A 28 -12.94 -39.19 0.48
C ASP A 28 -13.18 -39.87 -0.88
N SER A 29 -14.23 -39.47 -1.59
CA SER A 29 -14.70 -40.05 -2.85
C SER A 29 -14.54 -39.13 -4.06
N VAL A 30 -14.51 -37.81 -3.85
CA VAL A 30 -14.39 -36.81 -4.91
C VAL A 30 -13.22 -35.86 -4.68
N ASP A 31 -12.67 -35.37 -5.77
CA ASP A 31 -11.69 -34.29 -5.82
C ASP A 31 -12.37 -33.08 -6.48
N VAL A 32 -12.41 -31.95 -5.76
CA VAL A 32 -13.20 -30.79 -6.16
C VAL A 32 -12.27 -29.72 -6.69
N SER A 33 -12.59 -29.19 -7.87
CA SER A 33 -11.97 -28.01 -8.47
C SER A 33 -13.02 -26.96 -8.77
N LEU A 34 -12.62 -25.69 -8.82
CA LEU A 34 -13.50 -24.59 -9.18
C LEU A 34 -12.92 -23.79 -10.35
N VAL A 35 -13.76 -23.51 -11.34
CA VAL A 35 -13.48 -22.57 -12.42
C VAL A 35 -14.53 -21.48 -12.42
N ALA A 36 -14.12 -20.23 -12.60
CA ALA A 36 -15.07 -19.14 -12.78
C ALA A 36 -14.48 -17.99 -13.61
N LYS A 37 -15.34 -17.28 -14.33
CA LYS A 37 -15.00 -16.02 -14.98
C LYS A 37 -14.71 -14.94 -13.95
N ASP A 38 -15.67 -14.74 -13.04
CA ASP A 38 -15.60 -13.78 -11.95
C ASP A 38 -15.35 -14.49 -10.61
N LEU A 39 -14.41 -13.97 -9.82
CA LEU A 39 -14.01 -14.46 -8.51
C LEU A 39 -14.32 -13.42 -7.41
N PRO A 40 -14.41 -13.84 -6.13
CA PRO A 40 -14.49 -12.91 -5.00
C PRO A 40 -13.39 -11.84 -5.06
N GLY A 41 -13.80 -10.58 -5.11
CA GLY A 41 -12.95 -9.42 -5.41
C GLY A 41 -13.47 -8.63 -6.62
N ASP A 42 -14.04 -9.32 -7.60
CA ASP A 42 -14.57 -8.71 -8.82
C ASP A 42 -15.94 -8.05 -8.58
N SER A 43 -16.27 -7.04 -9.39
CA SER A 43 -17.52 -6.27 -9.30
C SER A 43 -18.30 -6.23 -10.62
N ALA A 44 -18.17 -7.29 -11.44
CA ALA A 44 -18.83 -7.40 -12.74
C ALA A 44 -20.37 -7.35 -12.64
N VAL A 45 -21.02 -6.84 -13.68
CA VAL A 45 -22.47 -6.59 -13.73
C VAL A 45 -23.30 -7.85 -13.51
N PHE A 46 -22.89 -8.96 -14.13
CA PHE A 46 -23.56 -10.26 -14.03
C PHE A 46 -23.03 -11.15 -12.91
N TYR A 47 -22.09 -10.64 -12.11
CA TYR A 47 -21.65 -11.29 -10.89
C TYR A 47 -22.51 -10.77 -9.73
N THR A 48 -23.67 -11.40 -9.55
CA THR A 48 -24.72 -10.91 -8.63
C THR A 48 -24.29 -10.93 -7.16
N SER A 49 -23.45 -11.89 -6.76
CA SER A 49 -23.15 -12.16 -5.35
C SER A 49 -22.58 -10.94 -4.58
N PRO A 50 -21.60 -10.19 -5.09
CA PRO A 50 -21.10 -8.97 -4.43
C PRO A 50 -22.06 -7.77 -4.47
N LYS A 51 -23.13 -7.81 -5.29
CA LYS A 51 -24.15 -6.75 -5.34
C LYS A 51 -25.29 -7.00 -4.36
N ALA A 52 -25.36 -8.19 -3.78
CA ALA A 52 -26.36 -8.53 -2.79
C ALA A 52 -26.12 -7.79 -1.48
N GLY A 53 -27.16 -7.75 -0.67
CA GLY A 53 -27.13 -7.15 0.65
C GLY A 53 -26.06 -7.70 1.60
N ALA A 54 -26.27 -8.81 2.29
CA ALA A 54 -27.42 -9.71 2.33
C ALA A 54 -27.79 -10.02 3.79
N HIS A 55 -29.00 -10.49 4.04
CA HIS A 55 -29.43 -10.98 5.35
C HIS A 55 -30.18 -12.32 5.22
N TRP A 56 -30.58 -12.91 6.35
CA TRP A 56 -31.44 -14.09 6.34
C TRP A 56 -32.91 -13.74 6.65
N VAL A 57 -33.77 -13.79 5.64
CA VAL A 57 -35.23 -13.76 5.82
C VAL A 57 -35.89 -14.53 4.68
N SER A 58 -36.77 -15.46 5.01
CA SER A 58 -37.54 -16.21 4.00
C SER A 58 -38.91 -15.56 3.82
N THR A 59 -39.46 -15.61 2.60
CA THR A 59 -40.84 -15.20 2.34
C THR A 59 -41.77 -16.41 2.38
N ASN A 60 -43.06 -16.19 2.68
CA ASN A 60 -44.06 -17.27 2.69
C ASN A 60 -44.37 -17.83 1.28
N ALA A 61 -43.91 -17.16 0.21
CA ALA A 61 -44.29 -17.42 -1.18
C ALA A 61 -43.28 -18.24 -2.00
N LYS A 62 -42.05 -18.49 -1.50
CA LYS A 62 -41.01 -19.22 -2.26
C LYS A 62 -40.68 -20.56 -1.59
N GLU A 63 -40.79 -21.63 -2.36
CA GLU A 63 -40.57 -23.01 -1.91
C GLU A 63 -39.08 -23.32 -1.75
N HIS A 64 -38.76 -23.89 -0.58
CA HIS A 64 -37.67 -24.82 -0.18
C HIS A 64 -37.30 -24.54 1.28
N LYS A 65 -38.30 -24.62 2.17
CA LYS A 65 -38.22 -24.29 3.61
C LYS A 65 -37.04 -24.93 4.31
N ASP A 66 -36.75 -26.18 3.97
CA ASP A 66 -35.63 -26.94 4.55
C ASP A 66 -34.26 -26.33 4.18
N TRP A 67 -34.10 -25.79 2.97
CA TRP A 67 -32.84 -25.16 2.55
C TRP A 67 -32.60 -23.85 3.28
N ALA A 68 -33.64 -23.02 3.38
CA ALA A 68 -33.57 -21.78 4.13
C ALA A 68 -33.19 -22.05 5.60
N LEU A 69 -33.82 -23.05 6.23
CA LEU A 69 -33.54 -23.39 7.62
C LEU A 69 -32.17 -24.04 7.83
N ALA A 70 -31.68 -24.85 6.88
CA ALA A 70 -30.31 -25.35 6.91
C ALA A 70 -29.29 -24.21 6.87
N THR A 71 -29.51 -23.22 6.00
CA THR A 71 -28.67 -22.03 5.91
C THR A 71 -28.75 -21.18 7.17
N TYR A 72 -29.93 -20.97 7.77
CA TYR A 72 -30.06 -20.25 9.05
C TYR A 72 -29.16 -20.86 10.13
N ARG A 73 -29.21 -22.19 10.29
CA ARG A 73 -28.39 -22.91 11.27
C ARG A 73 -26.90 -22.76 10.98
N LYS A 74 -26.50 -22.74 9.71
CA LYS A 74 -25.11 -22.57 9.32
C LYS A 74 -24.62 -21.14 9.53
N LEU A 75 -25.45 -20.13 9.24
CA LEU A 75 -25.14 -18.73 9.53
C LEU A 75 -25.02 -18.48 11.03
N ARG A 76 -25.84 -19.15 11.86
CA ARG A 76 -25.67 -19.16 13.32
C ARG A 76 -24.31 -19.66 13.76
N GLN A 77 -23.79 -20.71 13.14
CA GLN A 77 -22.45 -21.22 13.43
C GLN A 77 -21.37 -20.25 12.95
N LEU A 78 -21.54 -19.70 11.74
CA LEU A 78 -20.59 -18.76 11.14
C LEU A 78 -20.57 -17.40 11.85
N ALA A 79 -21.65 -17.01 12.53
CA ALA A 79 -21.68 -15.82 13.38
C ALA A 79 -20.73 -15.92 14.59
N ALA A 80 -20.30 -17.13 14.97
CA ALA A 80 -19.26 -17.35 15.96
C ALA A 80 -17.84 -17.32 15.38
N VAL A 81 -17.70 -17.13 14.06
CA VAL A 81 -16.42 -17.08 13.33
C VAL A 81 -16.23 -15.66 12.81
N PRO A 82 -15.43 -14.80 13.49
CA PRO A 82 -15.27 -13.40 13.11
C PRO A 82 -14.84 -13.21 11.65
N GLN A 83 -13.98 -14.09 11.14
CA GLN A 83 -13.44 -14.05 9.78
C GLN A 83 -14.51 -14.30 8.71
N ALA A 84 -15.68 -14.84 9.07
CA ALA A 84 -16.79 -15.03 8.15
C ALA A 84 -17.58 -13.74 7.90
N PHE A 85 -17.42 -12.69 8.72
CA PHE A 85 -18.19 -11.44 8.59
C PHE A 85 -19.71 -11.68 8.50
N VAL A 86 -20.18 -12.60 9.35
CA VAL A 86 -21.60 -12.87 9.58
C VAL A 86 -21.91 -12.41 11.00
N GLN A 87 -22.96 -11.61 11.19
CA GLN A 87 -23.31 -11.09 12.50
C GLN A 87 -24.81 -11.18 12.76
N ALA A 88 -25.17 -11.59 13.98
CA ALA A 88 -26.56 -11.68 14.42
C ALA A 88 -27.13 -10.29 14.76
N TYR A 89 -28.37 -10.03 14.32
CA TYR A 89 -29.13 -8.83 14.63
C TYR A 89 -30.60 -9.15 14.85
N PRO A 90 -31.33 -8.41 15.70
CA PRO A 90 -32.79 -8.44 15.66
C PRO A 90 -33.27 -7.84 14.34
N LEU A 91 -34.08 -8.57 13.59
CA LEU A 91 -34.72 -8.13 12.36
C LEU A 91 -36.19 -7.82 12.61
N TYR A 92 -36.58 -6.58 12.32
CA TYR A 92 -37.98 -6.14 12.33
C TYR A 92 -38.57 -6.25 10.93
N TYR A 93 -39.63 -7.03 10.78
CA TYR A 93 -40.34 -7.21 9.52
C TYR A 93 -41.79 -6.73 9.66
N GLY A 94 -42.32 -6.01 8.68
CA GLY A 94 -43.69 -5.48 8.72
C GLY A 94 -44.13 -4.84 7.41
N ASP A 95 -45.29 -4.16 7.44
CA ASP A 95 -45.91 -3.52 6.28
C ASP A 95 -46.01 -2.01 6.49
N ILE A 96 -45.52 -1.19 5.55
CA ILE A 96 -45.78 0.26 5.56
C ILE A 96 -47.22 0.48 5.08
N VAL A 97 -48.08 0.95 5.99
CA VAL A 97 -49.51 1.18 5.73
C VAL A 97 -49.82 2.67 5.90
N PRO A 98 -49.99 3.43 4.80
CA PRO A 98 -50.32 4.84 4.87
C PRO A 98 -51.63 5.11 5.61
N ALA A 99 -51.75 6.30 6.20
CA ALA A 99 -52.98 6.73 6.86
C ALA A 99 -54.21 6.57 5.94
N GLY A 100 -55.31 6.04 6.51
CA GLY A 100 -56.56 5.79 5.79
C GLY A 100 -56.62 4.48 5.00
N HIS A 101 -55.55 3.68 4.97
CA HIS A 101 -55.54 2.35 4.36
C HIS A 101 -55.70 1.25 5.41
N THR A 102 -56.29 0.11 5.00
CA THR A 102 -56.42 -1.07 5.87
C THR A 102 -55.16 -1.92 5.75
N PRO A 103 -54.54 -2.39 6.85
CA PRO A 103 -53.38 -3.28 6.74
C PRO A 103 -53.76 -4.58 6.00
N PRO A 104 -52.83 -5.18 5.25
CA PRO A 104 -53.05 -6.50 4.67
C PRO A 104 -53.26 -7.53 5.78
N ARG A 105 -53.88 -8.66 5.43
CA ARG A 105 -54.03 -9.79 6.35
C ARG A 105 -52.64 -10.25 6.80
N PHE A 106 -52.41 -10.28 8.12
CA PHE A 106 -51.20 -10.86 8.69
C PHE A 106 -51.23 -12.38 8.56
N ASP A 107 -50.26 -12.93 7.85
CA ASP A 107 -50.00 -14.36 7.80
C ASP A 107 -48.65 -14.64 8.50
N GLU A 108 -48.71 -15.40 9.58
CA GLU A 108 -47.55 -15.70 10.41
C GLU A 108 -46.44 -16.42 9.60
N PRO A 109 -45.16 -16.05 9.76
CA PRO A 109 -44.08 -16.66 8.99
C PRO A 109 -43.93 -18.15 9.33
N TRP A 110 -43.76 -18.99 8.31
CA TRP A 110 -43.64 -20.44 8.49
C TRP A 110 -42.46 -20.88 9.38
N TYR A 111 -41.44 -20.04 9.51
CA TYR A 111 -40.21 -20.30 10.29
C TYR A 111 -40.26 -19.78 11.72
N LYS A 112 -41.40 -19.27 12.20
CA LYS A 112 -41.55 -18.66 13.53
C LYS A 112 -41.02 -19.52 14.68
N ASP A 113 -41.23 -20.83 14.61
CA ASP A 113 -40.85 -21.78 15.66
C ASP A 113 -39.40 -22.29 15.50
N ALA A 114 -38.75 -21.92 14.40
CA ALA A 114 -37.41 -22.40 14.03
C ALA A 114 -36.31 -21.34 14.19
N VAL A 115 -36.69 -20.06 14.22
CA VAL A 115 -35.79 -18.92 14.42
C VAL A 115 -35.76 -18.49 15.88
N ASP A 116 -34.64 -17.92 16.30
CA ASP A 116 -34.48 -17.50 17.70
C ASP A 116 -35.21 -16.16 17.94
N GLY A 117 -35.91 -16.03 19.06
CA GLY A 117 -36.45 -14.75 19.53
C GLY A 117 -37.67 -14.20 18.77
N TYR A 118 -38.41 -15.05 18.03
CA TYR A 118 -39.63 -14.63 17.32
C TYR A 118 -40.70 -14.03 18.24
N ARG A 119 -41.20 -12.84 17.89
CA ARG A 119 -42.34 -12.18 18.55
C ARG A 119 -43.14 -11.35 17.55
N TYR A 120 -44.47 -11.53 17.54
CA TYR A 120 -45.38 -10.61 16.87
C TYR A 120 -45.62 -9.38 17.76
N LEU A 121 -45.45 -8.19 17.18
CA LEU A 121 -45.58 -6.89 17.83
C LEU A 121 -46.84 -6.12 17.37
N GLY A 122 -47.29 -6.37 16.13
CA GLY A 122 -48.36 -5.61 15.49
C GLY A 122 -47.90 -4.22 15.07
N THR A 123 -47.54 -3.37 16.02
CA THR A 123 -46.99 -2.01 15.79
C THR A 123 -45.86 -1.72 16.77
N ASP A 124 -44.99 -0.75 16.44
CA ASP A 124 -43.97 -0.25 17.35
C ASP A 124 -43.75 1.25 17.11
N PRO A 125 -43.78 2.11 18.14
CA PRO A 125 -43.59 3.55 17.99
C PRO A 125 -42.29 3.96 17.30
N ARG A 126 -41.25 3.10 17.32
CA ARG A 126 -39.98 3.33 16.61
C ARG A 126 -40.12 3.32 15.10
N PHE A 127 -41.17 2.69 14.58
CA PHE A 127 -41.44 2.55 13.15
C PHE A 127 -42.80 3.15 12.80
N PRO A 128 -42.87 4.47 12.59
CA PRO A 128 -44.11 5.16 12.22
C PRO A 128 -44.75 4.54 10.99
N ASP A 129 -46.08 4.43 11.00
CA ASP A 129 -46.90 3.88 9.89
C ASP A 129 -46.62 2.41 9.53
N VAL A 130 -45.87 1.66 10.34
CA VAL A 130 -45.60 0.22 10.11
C VAL A 130 -46.56 -0.64 10.93
N GLN A 131 -47.28 -1.52 10.24
CA GLN A 131 -48.25 -2.48 10.78
C GLN A 131 -47.74 -3.91 10.60
N ASN A 132 -48.46 -4.88 11.17
CA ASN A 132 -48.13 -6.32 11.11
C ASN A 132 -46.69 -6.65 11.50
N LEU A 133 -46.12 -5.85 12.41
CA LEU A 133 -44.72 -5.92 12.75
C LEU A 133 -44.41 -7.19 13.56
N PHE A 134 -43.33 -7.89 13.23
CA PHE A 134 -42.74 -8.95 14.04
C PHE A 134 -41.21 -8.83 14.07
N VAL A 135 -40.59 -9.45 15.08
CA VAL A 135 -39.13 -9.43 15.27
C VAL A 135 -38.60 -10.82 15.57
N PHE A 136 -37.41 -11.13 15.07
CA PHE A 136 -36.64 -12.33 15.41
C PHE A 136 -35.15 -12.10 15.18
N THR A 137 -34.28 -13.00 15.66
CA THR A 137 -32.84 -12.93 15.38
C THR A 137 -32.56 -13.40 13.95
N SER A 138 -32.01 -12.52 13.14
CA SER A 138 -31.49 -12.80 11.80
C SER A 138 -29.97 -12.59 11.77
N TYR A 139 -29.36 -12.80 10.61
CA TYR A 139 -27.92 -12.64 10.38
C TYR A 139 -27.70 -11.70 9.19
N THR A 140 -26.87 -10.67 9.35
CA THR A 140 -26.32 -9.89 8.22
C THR A 140 -25.05 -10.57 7.76
N ILE A 141 -24.87 -10.62 6.44
CA ILE A 141 -23.68 -11.14 5.77
C ILE A 141 -23.05 -9.99 4.98
N SER A 142 -21.80 -9.67 5.28
CA SER A 142 -21.02 -8.74 4.47
C SER A 142 -20.51 -9.44 3.23
N THR A 143 -21.28 -9.34 2.15
CA THR A 143 -21.19 -10.22 0.99
C THR A 143 -19.80 -10.27 0.36
N THR A 144 -19.12 -9.13 0.18
CA THR A 144 -17.77 -9.09 -0.41
C THR A 144 -16.74 -9.82 0.45
N LEU A 145 -16.77 -9.64 1.77
CA LEU A 145 -15.84 -10.26 2.71
C LEU A 145 -16.17 -11.74 2.94
N TYR A 146 -17.46 -12.08 3.04
CA TYR A 146 -17.92 -13.45 3.19
C TYR A 146 -17.55 -14.32 1.97
N LEU A 147 -17.66 -13.79 0.75
CA LEU A 147 -17.23 -14.51 -0.46
C LEU A 147 -15.73 -14.78 -0.47
N VAL A 148 -14.90 -13.82 -0.02
CA VAL A 148 -13.45 -13.99 0.14
C VAL A 148 -13.13 -15.04 1.21
N TYR A 149 -13.88 -15.04 2.32
CA TYR A 149 -13.79 -16.06 3.35
C TYR A 149 -14.09 -17.46 2.80
N LEU A 150 -15.18 -17.65 2.05
CA LEU A 150 -15.51 -18.94 1.45
C LEU A 150 -14.44 -19.41 0.45
N LEU A 151 -13.88 -18.50 -0.35
CA LEU A 151 -12.78 -18.82 -1.26
C LEU A 151 -11.51 -19.22 -0.50
N SER A 152 -11.20 -18.53 0.60
CA SER A 152 -10.05 -18.84 1.45
C SER A 152 -10.21 -20.21 2.12
N GLU A 153 -11.42 -20.54 2.57
CA GLU A 153 -11.75 -21.84 3.13
C GLU A 153 -11.60 -22.98 2.11
N LEU A 154 -11.90 -22.75 0.83
CA LEU A 154 -11.65 -23.70 -0.25
C LEU A 154 -10.15 -23.93 -0.47
N ARG A 155 -9.39 -22.83 -0.57
CA ARG A 155 -7.93 -22.90 -0.75
C ARG A 155 -7.24 -23.62 0.41
N ARG A 156 -7.66 -23.36 1.66
CA ARG A 156 -7.16 -24.05 2.86
C ARG A 156 -7.40 -25.56 2.84
N ARG A 157 -8.44 -26.01 2.14
CA ARG A 157 -8.78 -27.42 1.92
C ARG A 157 -8.10 -28.03 0.69
N GLY A 158 -7.22 -27.28 0.02
CA GLY A 158 -6.52 -27.71 -1.18
C GLY A 158 -7.41 -27.77 -2.43
N VAL A 159 -8.59 -27.14 -2.42
CA VAL A 159 -9.44 -27.05 -3.61
C VAL A 159 -8.79 -26.09 -4.61
N ALA A 160 -8.46 -26.59 -5.79
CA ALA A 160 -7.86 -25.80 -6.86
C ALA A 160 -8.89 -24.83 -7.46
N VAL A 161 -8.53 -23.56 -7.61
CA VAL A 161 -9.38 -22.51 -8.16
C VAL A 161 -8.68 -21.87 -9.35
N ARG A 162 -9.32 -21.85 -10.52
CA ARG A 162 -8.79 -21.21 -11.73
C ARG A 162 -9.76 -20.18 -12.29
N ARG A 163 -9.25 -18.97 -12.54
CA ARG A 163 -9.98 -17.97 -13.32
C ARG A 163 -9.99 -18.40 -14.78
N GLN A 164 -11.17 -18.61 -15.36
CA GLN A 164 -11.33 -18.97 -16.77
C GLN A 164 -12.75 -18.66 -17.23
N THR A 165 -12.87 -18.10 -18.44
CA THR A 165 -14.15 -17.94 -19.14
C THR A 165 -14.37 -19.18 -20.01
N LEU A 166 -15.57 -19.77 -19.90
CA LEU A 166 -15.98 -20.93 -20.69
C LEU A 166 -17.02 -20.50 -21.73
N SER A 167 -16.95 -21.09 -22.92
CA SER A 167 -17.93 -20.89 -23.98
C SER A 167 -19.17 -21.77 -23.82
N SER A 168 -19.05 -22.92 -23.13
CA SER A 168 -20.14 -23.87 -22.85
C SER A 168 -19.82 -24.73 -21.62
N LEU A 169 -20.82 -25.40 -21.04
CA LEU A 169 -20.60 -26.39 -19.97
C LEU A 169 -20.03 -27.70 -20.52
N GLU A 170 -20.28 -28.01 -21.79
CA GLU A 170 -19.61 -29.13 -22.47
C GLU A 170 -18.09 -28.93 -22.54
N GLU A 171 -17.63 -27.70 -22.80
CA GLU A 171 -16.21 -27.35 -22.75
C GLU A 171 -15.64 -27.64 -21.35
N ALA A 172 -16.40 -27.36 -20.29
CA ALA A 172 -15.97 -27.61 -18.91
C ALA A 172 -15.68 -29.09 -18.64
N LEU A 173 -16.41 -30.01 -19.28
CA LEU A 173 -16.18 -31.47 -19.18
C LEU A 173 -14.90 -31.92 -19.88
N ARG A 174 -14.45 -31.19 -20.91
CA ARG A 174 -13.27 -31.55 -21.73
C ARG A 174 -12.02 -30.77 -21.33
N THR A 175 -12.19 -29.67 -20.59
CA THR A 175 -11.09 -28.81 -20.17
C THR A 175 -10.26 -29.51 -19.09
N PRO A 176 -8.92 -29.53 -19.21
CA PRO A 176 -8.05 -30.01 -18.16
C PRO A 176 -8.30 -29.27 -16.84
N LEU A 177 -8.44 -30.01 -15.75
CA LEU A 177 -8.69 -29.47 -14.42
C LEU A 177 -7.45 -28.73 -13.89
N PRO A 178 -7.65 -27.66 -13.09
CA PRO A 178 -6.57 -27.10 -12.29
C PRO A 178 -6.18 -28.10 -11.20
N SER A 179 -4.89 -28.40 -11.00
CA SER A 179 -4.45 -29.36 -9.98
C SER A 179 -3.50 -28.70 -8.98
N ALA A 180 -3.76 -28.94 -7.68
CA ALA A 180 -2.82 -28.66 -6.58
C ALA A 180 -2.04 -29.93 -6.14
N ALA A 181 -2.41 -31.11 -6.64
CA ALA A 181 -1.85 -32.39 -6.20
C ALA A 181 -1.94 -33.46 -7.32
N GLY A 182 -0.96 -33.49 -8.24
CA GLY A 182 -0.61 -34.67 -9.04
C GLY A 182 -1.61 -35.16 -10.12
N SER A 183 -2.71 -34.45 -10.37
CA SER A 183 -3.75 -34.78 -11.36
C SER A 183 -3.73 -33.86 -12.59
N ALA A 184 -2.58 -33.25 -12.89
CA ALA A 184 -2.40 -32.37 -14.05
C ALA A 184 -2.77 -33.09 -15.36
N GLY A 185 -3.77 -32.56 -16.07
CA GLY A 185 -4.26 -33.10 -17.34
C GLY A 185 -5.53 -33.96 -17.26
N ALA A 186 -6.05 -34.27 -16.06
CA ALA A 186 -7.34 -34.95 -15.92
C ALA A 186 -8.51 -34.03 -16.30
N THR A 187 -9.58 -34.59 -16.87
CA THR A 187 -10.83 -33.89 -17.18
C THR A 187 -11.90 -34.18 -16.12
N ALA A 188 -12.92 -33.32 -16.03
CA ALA A 188 -14.00 -33.52 -15.07
C ALA A 188 -14.80 -34.79 -15.38
N ASP A 189 -15.02 -35.65 -14.38
CA ASP A 189 -16.05 -36.70 -14.45
C ASP A 189 -17.46 -36.07 -14.42
N LEU A 190 -17.57 -34.87 -13.82
CA LEU A 190 -18.82 -34.24 -13.45
C LEU A 190 -18.65 -32.72 -13.31
N VAL A 191 -19.58 -31.96 -13.86
CA VAL A 191 -19.59 -30.48 -13.80
C VAL A 191 -20.80 -30.00 -13.01
N VAL A 192 -20.58 -29.07 -12.09
CA VAL A 192 -21.65 -28.41 -11.33
C VAL A 192 -21.81 -26.97 -11.82
N ASN A 193 -22.88 -26.71 -12.56
CA ASN A 193 -23.18 -25.39 -13.10
C ASN A 193 -23.78 -24.47 -12.01
N CYS A 194 -22.99 -23.51 -11.56
CA CYS A 194 -23.34 -22.46 -10.60
C CYS A 194 -23.19 -21.05 -11.21
N THR A 195 -23.43 -20.90 -12.52
CA THR A 195 -23.13 -19.67 -13.28
C THR A 195 -24.16 -18.54 -13.10
N GLY A 196 -25.29 -18.79 -12.44
CA GLY A 196 -26.32 -17.77 -12.25
C GLY A 196 -26.85 -17.24 -13.58
N LEU A 197 -27.07 -15.92 -13.70
CA LEU A 197 -27.52 -15.27 -14.93
C LEU A 197 -26.62 -15.55 -16.14
N GLN A 198 -25.33 -15.81 -15.89
CA GLN A 198 -24.37 -16.01 -16.97
C GLN A 198 -24.59 -17.32 -17.73
N TYR A 199 -25.45 -18.22 -17.22
CA TYR A 199 -25.85 -19.40 -17.97
C TYR A 199 -26.48 -19.04 -19.33
N ASN A 200 -27.22 -17.94 -19.40
CA ASN A 200 -27.86 -17.48 -20.65
C ASN A 200 -26.87 -16.98 -21.71
N PHE A 201 -25.60 -16.79 -21.36
CA PHE A 201 -24.55 -16.35 -22.29
C PHE A 201 -23.67 -17.51 -22.78
N LEU A 202 -23.92 -18.74 -22.31
CA LEU A 202 -23.21 -19.92 -22.78
C LEU A 202 -23.83 -20.47 -24.06
N ALA A 203 -23.00 -21.03 -24.94
CA ALA A 203 -23.38 -21.51 -26.27
C ALA A 203 -24.30 -22.75 -26.24
N ASP A 204 -24.40 -23.44 -25.11
CA ASP A 204 -25.20 -24.65 -24.89
C ASP A 204 -26.68 -24.35 -24.54
N GLY A 205 -27.15 -23.12 -24.78
CA GLY A 205 -28.58 -22.81 -24.93
C GLY A 205 -29.26 -22.17 -23.71
N GLY A 206 -28.55 -21.90 -22.62
CA GLY A 206 -29.04 -21.17 -21.45
C GLY A 206 -30.33 -21.74 -20.82
N ASP A 207 -31.03 -20.93 -20.02
CA ASP A 207 -32.37 -21.27 -19.53
C ASP A 207 -33.34 -20.10 -19.80
N PRO A 208 -34.32 -20.24 -20.71
CA PRO A 208 -35.24 -19.14 -21.03
C PRO A 208 -36.14 -18.75 -19.85
N GLN A 209 -36.25 -19.59 -18.81
CA GLN A 209 -36.97 -19.25 -17.58
C GLN A 209 -36.13 -18.40 -16.63
N LEU A 210 -34.82 -18.28 -16.86
CA LEU A 210 -33.90 -17.49 -16.07
C LEU A 210 -33.86 -16.05 -16.60
N ILE A 211 -34.39 -15.12 -15.82
CA ILE A 211 -34.50 -13.71 -16.17
C ILE A 211 -33.76 -12.82 -15.15
N PRO A 212 -33.17 -11.70 -15.61
CA PRO A 212 -32.60 -10.70 -14.72
C PRO A 212 -33.70 -9.90 -14.04
N VAL A 213 -33.57 -9.66 -12.73
CA VAL A 213 -34.38 -8.68 -12.01
C VAL A 213 -33.48 -7.62 -11.42
N ARG A 214 -33.69 -6.37 -11.81
CA ARG A 214 -32.87 -5.24 -11.35
C ARG A 214 -33.14 -4.94 -9.88
N GLY A 215 -32.06 -4.77 -9.14
CA GLY A 215 -32.07 -4.31 -7.75
C GLY A 215 -31.13 -3.13 -7.59
N HIS A 216 -31.58 -2.12 -6.84
CA HIS A 216 -30.81 -0.92 -6.54
C HIS A 216 -30.86 -0.66 -5.04
N VAL A 217 -29.68 -0.66 -4.42
CA VAL A 217 -29.48 -0.37 -3.00
C VAL A 217 -28.39 0.68 -2.82
N LEU A 218 -28.34 1.27 -1.64
CA LEU A 218 -27.39 2.28 -1.21
C LEU A 218 -26.52 1.68 -0.11
N LEU A 219 -25.20 1.78 -0.24
CA LEU A 219 -24.32 1.66 0.91
C LEU A 219 -24.33 3.01 1.62
N VAL A 220 -24.68 3.01 2.90
CA VAL A 220 -24.75 4.22 3.73
C VAL A 220 -23.79 4.11 4.90
N GLU A 221 -23.23 5.23 5.33
CA GLU A 221 -22.38 5.30 6.54
C GLU A 221 -23.19 5.12 7.82
N ASN A 222 -24.48 5.46 7.76
CA ASN A 222 -25.42 5.28 8.85
C ASN A 222 -25.46 3.81 9.30
N ASN A 223 -25.63 3.61 10.60
CA ASN A 223 -25.77 2.28 11.16
C ASN A 223 -26.88 2.22 12.22
N LEU A 224 -27.41 1.02 12.46
CA LEU A 224 -28.42 0.74 13.47
C LEU A 224 -28.07 -0.55 14.21
N PRO A 225 -28.51 -0.73 15.47
CA PRO A 225 -28.28 -1.97 16.21
C PRO A 225 -29.27 -3.09 15.83
N TYR A 226 -30.01 -2.93 14.73
CA TYR A 226 -31.04 -3.85 14.26
C TYR A 226 -31.21 -3.78 12.75
N GLN A 227 -31.79 -4.83 12.16
CA GLN A 227 -32.20 -4.87 10.76
C GLN A 227 -33.68 -4.50 10.63
N VAL A 228 -34.08 -4.04 9.45
CA VAL A 228 -35.49 -3.86 9.09
C VAL A 228 -35.78 -4.38 7.68
N THR A 229 -37.02 -4.83 7.47
CA THR A 229 -37.57 -5.16 6.15
C THR A 229 -39.06 -4.86 6.17
N PHE A 230 -39.44 -3.75 5.55
CA PHE A 230 -40.82 -3.33 5.45
C PHE A 230 -41.30 -3.42 4.01
N GLU A 231 -42.30 -4.27 3.81
CA GLU A 231 -43.02 -4.36 2.55
C GLU A 231 -43.90 -3.13 2.37
N GLN A 232 -44.28 -2.84 1.11
CA GLN A 232 -45.08 -1.66 0.78
C GLN A 232 -46.30 -2.05 -0.04
N PRO A 233 -47.38 -2.57 0.60
CA PRO A 233 -48.59 -2.99 -0.10
C PRO A 233 -49.30 -1.85 -0.83
N TYR A 234 -49.08 -0.61 -0.40
CA TYR A 234 -49.61 0.61 -1.00
C TYR A 234 -48.46 1.53 -1.44
N LEU A 235 -48.17 1.52 -2.73
CA LEU A 235 -47.13 2.37 -3.32
C LEU A 235 -47.68 3.79 -3.62
N PRO A 236 -46.89 4.85 -3.37
CA PRO A 236 -47.19 6.19 -3.89
C PRO A 236 -47.36 6.22 -5.41
N ALA A 237 -48.15 7.17 -5.92
CA ALA A 237 -48.45 7.26 -7.36
C ALA A 237 -47.21 7.48 -8.25
N ASP A 238 -46.14 8.07 -7.69
CA ASP A 238 -44.87 8.34 -8.35
C ASP A 238 -43.80 7.25 -8.08
N ALA A 239 -44.12 6.24 -7.26
CA ALA A 239 -43.22 5.13 -6.97
C ALA A 239 -43.27 4.04 -8.04
N LYS A 240 -42.15 3.36 -8.25
CA LYS A 240 -42.06 2.21 -9.16
C LYS A 240 -42.63 0.94 -8.50
N PRO A 241 -43.30 0.06 -9.26
CA PRO A 241 -43.69 -1.26 -8.77
C PRO A 241 -42.50 -2.02 -8.19
N GLY A 242 -42.68 -2.63 -7.01
CA GLY A 242 -41.65 -3.43 -6.34
C GLY A 242 -40.67 -2.62 -5.48
N GLU A 243 -40.93 -1.34 -5.22
CA GLU A 243 -40.19 -0.60 -4.18
C GLU A 243 -40.60 -1.06 -2.76
N PHE A 244 -39.63 -1.16 -1.86
CA PHE A 244 -39.82 -1.51 -0.45
C PHE A 244 -38.75 -0.79 0.41
N LEU A 245 -38.77 -0.99 1.73
CA LEU A 245 -37.73 -0.47 2.62
C LEU A 245 -37.02 -1.62 3.33
N MET A 246 -35.71 -1.69 3.24
CA MET A 246 -34.88 -2.61 4.01
C MET A 246 -33.62 -1.89 4.47
N LEU A 247 -33.14 -2.26 5.65
CA LEU A 247 -31.84 -1.84 6.14
C LEU A 247 -31.19 -2.99 6.89
N PHE A 248 -29.93 -3.28 6.59
CA PHE A 248 -29.15 -4.26 7.33
C PHE A 248 -27.74 -3.71 7.66
N PRO A 249 -27.42 -3.60 8.97
CA PRO A 249 -26.10 -3.23 9.48
C PRO A 249 -25.01 -4.20 9.03
N ARG A 250 -23.88 -3.69 8.55
CA ARG A 250 -22.72 -4.52 8.17
C ARG A 250 -21.76 -4.69 9.36
N PRO A 251 -21.23 -5.90 9.61
CA PRO A 251 -20.26 -6.16 10.68
C PRO A 251 -19.04 -5.23 10.70
N GLU A 252 -18.54 -4.80 9.54
CA GLU A 252 -17.39 -3.91 9.37
C GLU A 252 -17.74 -2.42 9.39
N GLY A 253 -19.01 -2.06 9.63
CA GLY A 253 -19.49 -0.68 9.68
C GLY A 253 -20.33 -0.26 8.47
N GLY A 254 -21.19 0.74 8.71
CA GLY A 254 -22.22 1.19 7.78
C GLY A 254 -23.37 0.19 7.63
N ALA A 255 -24.29 0.49 6.73
CA ALA A 255 -25.44 -0.37 6.43
C ALA A 255 -25.75 -0.35 4.94
N ILE A 256 -26.47 -1.36 4.46
CA ILE A 256 -27.13 -1.26 3.16
C ILE A 256 -28.56 -0.80 3.39
N LEU A 257 -28.97 0.22 2.66
CA LEU A 257 -30.32 0.75 2.59
C LEU A 257 -30.91 0.42 1.21
N GLY A 258 -32.07 -0.24 1.18
CA GLY A 258 -32.76 -0.64 -0.05
C GLY A 258 -34.27 -0.62 0.13
N GLY A 259 -35.07 -1.06 -0.83
CA GLY A 259 -34.66 -1.66 -2.10
C GLY A 259 -35.79 -1.65 -3.13
N ILE A 260 -35.46 -2.07 -4.35
CA ILE A 260 -36.42 -2.25 -5.44
C ILE A 260 -36.27 -3.66 -6.05
N TYR A 261 -37.41 -4.22 -6.43
CA TYR A 261 -37.56 -5.47 -7.18
C TYR A 261 -38.11 -5.14 -8.58
N ASP A 262 -37.24 -4.65 -9.45
CA ASP A 262 -37.64 -4.08 -10.74
C ASP A 262 -37.57 -5.12 -11.86
N ARG A 263 -38.75 -5.49 -12.38
CA ARG A 263 -38.91 -6.36 -13.56
C ARG A 263 -39.13 -5.57 -14.86
N ASN A 264 -39.29 -4.25 -14.76
CA ASN A 264 -39.70 -3.37 -15.85
C ASN A 264 -38.58 -2.36 -16.18
N PHE A 265 -37.36 -2.86 -16.32
CA PHE A 265 -36.18 -2.07 -16.69
C PHE A 265 -35.80 -2.33 -18.15
N LEU A 266 -35.14 -1.36 -18.78
CA LEU A 266 -34.55 -1.54 -20.10
C LEU A 266 -33.32 -2.46 -19.98
N GLU A 267 -33.15 -3.35 -20.94
CA GLU A 267 -32.16 -4.42 -20.99
C GLU A 267 -30.83 -4.09 -20.25
N TYR A 268 -30.64 -4.73 -19.09
CA TYR A 268 -29.45 -4.62 -18.22
C TYR A 268 -29.04 -3.19 -17.81
N ASP A 269 -30.00 -2.28 -17.67
CA ASP A 269 -29.77 -0.90 -17.23
C ASP A 269 -29.16 -0.82 -15.81
N THR A 270 -27.93 -0.32 -15.75
CA THR A 270 -27.19 -0.07 -14.50
C THR A 270 -27.25 1.38 -14.04
N ALA A 271 -27.94 2.26 -14.78
CA ALA A 271 -28.04 3.68 -14.45
C ALA A 271 -28.69 3.89 -13.08
N VAL A 272 -28.21 4.89 -12.36
CA VAL A 272 -28.81 5.33 -11.10
C VAL A 272 -30.04 6.16 -11.43
N ASP A 273 -31.18 5.86 -10.80
CA ASP A 273 -32.40 6.65 -10.88
C ASP A 273 -32.47 7.61 -9.67
N PRO A 274 -32.20 8.93 -9.85
CA PRO A 274 -32.19 9.87 -8.73
C PRO A 274 -33.55 10.02 -8.05
N ALA A 275 -34.66 9.85 -8.79
CA ALA A 275 -36.00 9.97 -8.23
C ALA A 275 -36.30 8.79 -7.29
N TYR A 276 -35.90 7.58 -7.67
CA TYR A 276 -35.95 6.43 -6.77
C TYR A 276 -35.08 6.63 -5.52
N VAL A 277 -33.84 7.13 -5.68
CA VAL A 277 -32.94 7.39 -4.55
C VAL A 277 -33.56 8.39 -3.58
N ALA A 278 -34.10 9.51 -4.07
CA ALA A 278 -34.75 10.52 -3.26
C ALA A 278 -35.95 9.95 -2.48
N ARG A 279 -36.79 9.13 -3.13
CA ARG A 279 -37.91 8.44 -2.46
C ARG A 279 -37.43 7.45 -1.41
N LEU A 280 -36.39 6.66 -1.70
CA LEU A 280 -35.83 5.70 -0.75
C LEU A 280 -35.27 6.40 0.50
N VAL A 281 -34.53 7.50 0.33
CA VAL A 281 -34.01 8.30 1.43
C VAL A 281 -35.15 8.89 2.25
N ALA A 282 -36.14 9.52 1.61
CA ALA A 282 -37.30 10.08 2.32
C ALA A 282 -38.09 9.02 3.10
N LYS A 283 -38.26 7.83 2.51
CA LYS A 283 -38.87 6.66 3.15
C LYS A 283 -38.07 6.22 4.39
N ALA A 284 -36.75 6.12 4.27
CA ALA A 284 -35.88 5.78 5.38
C ALA A 284 -35.95 6.83 6.51
N GLN A 285 -35.90 8.12 6.19
CA GLN A 285 -35.98 9.20 7.17
C GLN A 285 -37.31 9.19 7.95
N ARG A 286 -38.42 8.87 7.28
CA ARG A 286 -39.74 8.81 7.89
C ARG A 286 -39.93 7.59 8.79
N HIS A 287 -39.58 6.41 8.29
CA HIS A 287 -39.91 5.14 8.95
C HIS A 287 -38.78 4.63 9.85
N LEU A 288 -37.57 5.20 9.75
CA LEU A 288 -36.40 4.87 10.57
C LEU A 288 -35.79 6.16 11.15
N PRO A 289 -36.50 6.88 12.04
CA PRO A 289 -36.01 8.13 12.61
C PRO A 289 -34.65 7.97 13.34
N ASP A 290 -34.42 6.82 13.97
CA ASP A 290 -33.15 6.49 14.63
C ASP A 290 -31.96 6.46 13.63
N LEU A 291 -32.22 6.20 12.35
CA LEU A 291 -31.19 6.13 11.32
C LEU A 291 -30.58 7.51 11.04
N VAL A 292 -31.38 8.58 11.07
CA VAL A 292 -30.89 9.94 10.87
C VAL A 292 -30.33 10.55 12.15
N ALA A 293 -30.84 10.13 13.31
CA ALA A 293 -30.30 10.53 14.60
C ALA A 293 -28.85 10.06 14.78
N SER A 294 -28.46 8.93 14.17
CA SER A 294 -27.09 8.40 14.27
C SER A 294 -26.03 9.20 13.49
N THR A 295 -26.41 10.15 12.62
CA THR A 295 -25.47 10.89 11.74
C THR A 295 -25.86 12.36 11.52
N ALA A 296 -26.12 13.12 12.60
CA ALA A 296 -26.40 14.56 12.54
C ALA A 296 -27.56 14.96 11.61
N GLY A 297 -28.55 14.07 11.44
CA GLY A 297 -29.81 14.37 10.75
C GLY A 297 -29.88 13.99 9.26
N ALA A 298 -28.88 13.33 8.68
CA ALA A 298 -28.87 12.99 7.25
C ALA A 298 -28.51 11.53 6.96
N VAL A 299 -29.13 10.93 5.94
CA VAL A 299 -28.69 9.64 5.37
C VAL A 299 -27.49 9.89 4.46
N LYS A 300 -26.31 9.44 4.87
CA LYS A 300 -25.06 9.63 4.14
C LYS A 300 -24.80 8.45 3.21
N ILE A 301 -24.99 8.68 1.91
CA ILE A 301 -24.79 7.67 0.87
C ILE A 301 -23.30 7.59 0.53
N ALA A 302 -22.68 6.45 0.83
CA ALA A 302 -21.30 6.14 0.45
C ALA A 302 -21.20 5.60 -0.98
N ARG A 303 -22.18 4.79 -1.42
CA ARG A 303 -22.16 4.18 -2.76
C ARG A 303 -23.53 3.76 -3.26
N HIS A 304 -23.78 3.87 -4.57
CA HIS A 304 -24.90 3.20 -5.22
C HIS A 304 -24.50 1.79 -5.68
N VAL A 305 -25.34 0.80 -5.42
CA VAL A 305 -25.12 -0.58 -5.85
C VAL A 305 -26.31 -1.05 -6.68
N VAL A 306 -26.08 -1.24 -7.97
CA VAL A 306 -27.05 -1.81 -8.90
C VAL A 306 -26.58 -3.22 -9.29
N GLY A 307 -27.50 -4.18 -9.29
CA GLY A 307 -27.22 -5.56 -9.64
C GLY A 307 -28.46 -6.29 -10.16
N PHE A 308 -28.23 -7.42 -10.81
CA PHE A 308 -29.29 -8.24 -11.41
C PHE A 308 -29.43 -9.57 -10.68
N ARG A 309 -30.60 -9.80 -10.08
CA ARG A 309 -30.92 -11.06 -9.42
C ARG A 309 -31.21 -12.13 -10.48
N PRO A 310 -30.66 -13.36 -10.36
CA PRO A 310 -30.93 -14.48 -11.27
C PRO A 310 -32.30 -15.11 -10.97
N GLU A 311 -33.40 -14.39 -11.20
CA GLU A 311 -34.73 -14.96 -10.96
C GLU A 311 -35.06 -16.00 -12.02
N ARG A 312 -35.57 -17.16 -11.59
CA ARG A 312 -35.99 -18.22 -12.50
C ARG A 312 -37.45 -18.56 -12.28
N GLN A 313 -38.23 -18.63 -13.36
CA GLN A 313 -39.60 -19.14 -13.29
C GLN A 313 -39.58 -20.60 -12.81
N GLY A 314 -40.39 -20.91 -11.79
CA GLY A 314 -40.38 -22.21 -11.12
C GLY A 314 -39.28 -22.39 -10.05
N GLY A 315 -38.53 -21.34 -9.70
CA GLY A 315 -37.52 -21.38 -8.64
C GLY A 315 -36.16 -21.93 -9.08
N ALA A 316 -35.26 -22.09 -8.12
CA ALA A 316 -33.88 -22.54 -8.37
C ALA A 316 -33.85 -23.94 -9.02
N ARG A 317 -33.06 -24.10 -10.09
CA ARG A 317 -32.87 -25.38 -10.78
C ARG A 317 -31.75 -26.15 -10.10
N ILE A 318 -32.11 -27.24 -9.42
CA ILE A 318 -31.16 -28.19 -8.84
C ILE A 318 -31.37 -29.59 -9.41
N GLY A 319 -30.44 -30.06 -10.24
CA GLY A 319 -30.52 -31.40 -10.82
C GLY A 319 -29.67 -31.62 -12.06
N GLN A 320 -29.61 -32.89 -12.49
CA GLN A 320 -28.87 -33.28 -13.70
C GLN A 320 -29.47 -32.62 -14.94
N ASP A 321 -28.60 -32.27 -15.88
CA ASP A 321 -29.04 -31.88 -17.20
C ASP A 321 -29.66 -33.12 -17.91
N PRO A 322 -30.85 -32.98 -18.53
CA PRO A 322 -31.48 -34.07 -19.27
C PRO A 322 -30.71 -34.54 -20.50
N ALA A 323 -29.95 -33.65 -21.15
CA ALA A 323 -29.19 -33.95 -22.36
C ALA A 323 -27.79 -34.46 -22.03
N GLU A 324 -27.16 -33.94 -20.98
CA GLU A 324 -25.84 -34.39 -20.51
C GLU A 324 -25.86 -34.67 -18.99
N PRO A 325 -26.10 -35.92 -18.56
CA PRO A 325 -26.23 -36.27 -17.15
C PRO A 325 -24.98 -36.03 -16.29
N ARG A 326 -23.81 -35.76 -16.90
CA ARG A 326 -22.58 -35.35 -16.20
C ARG A 326 -22.59 -33.87 -15.79
N ILE A 327 -23.59 -33.09 -16.22
CA ILE A 327 -23.79 -31.72 -15.77
C ILE A 327 -24.89 -31.72 -14.70
N VAL A 328 -24.63 -31.08 -13.57
CA VAL A 328 -25.61 -30.84 -12.50
C VAL A 328 -25.78 -29.35 -12.30
N HIS A 329 -27.00 -28.87 -12.43
CA HIS A 329 -27.34 -27.46 -12.24
C HIS A 329 -27.56 -27.12 -10.77
N ASN A 330 -27.13 -25.92 -10.39
CA ASN A 330 -27.47 -25.24 -9.15
C ASN A 330 -27.45 -23.72 -9.40
N TYR A 331 -28.53 -23.18 -9.96
CA TYR A 331 -28.67 -21.74 -10.25
C TYR A 331 -30.14 -21.29 -10.19
N GLY A 332 -30.38 -19.99 -10.37
CA GLY A 332 -31.74 -19.43 -10.48
C GLY A 332 -32.38 -19.05 -9.14
N ASN A 333 -31.57 -18.76 -8.12
CA ASN A 333 -32.03 -18.47 -6.77
C ASN A 333 -32.68 -17.08 -6.61
N GLY A 334 -32.74 -16.23 -7.64
CA GLY A 334 -33.34 -14.88 -7.53
C GLY A 334 -32.79 -14.09 -6.34
N ASN A 335 -33.67 -13.73 -5.39
CA ASN A 335 -33.32 -13.04 -4.15
C ASN A 335 -32.91 -13.97 -2.98
N SER A 336 -32.99 -15.30 -3.12
CA SER A 336 -32.71 -16.26 -2.04
C SER A 336 -31.30 -16.84 -2.05
N GLY A 337 -30.41 -16.42 -2.95
CA GLY A 337 -29.08 -17.03 -3.14
C GLY A 337 -28.25 -17.16 -1.85
N PHE A 338 -28.25 -16.15 -0.98
CA PHE A 338 -27.58 -16.21 0.34
C PHE A 338 -28.46 -16.84 1.43
N ILE A 339 -29.78 -16.76 1.29
CA ILE A 339 -30.76 -17.30 2.26
C ILE A 339 -30.81 -18.83 2.20
N GLU A 340 -30.54 -19.40 1.04
CA GLU A 340 -30.65 -20.84 0.76
C GLU A 340 -29.31 -21.48 0.38
N SER A 341 -28.20 -20.73 0.30
CA SER A 341 -26.89 -21.20 -0.23
C SER A 341 -26.45 -22.55 0.32
N TRP A 342 -26.37 -22.69 1.65
CA TRP A 342 -25.94 -23.91 2.31
C TRP A 342 -26.96 -25.04 2.18
N GLY A 343 -28.25 -24.72 2.19
CA GLY A 343 -29.31 -25.69 1.91
C GLY A 343 -29.29 -26.24 0.49
N CYS A 344 -29.10 -25.38 -0.51
CA CYS A 344 -28.94 -25.76 -1.91
C CYS A 344 -27.69 -26.64 -2.11
N ALA A 345 -26.56 -26.25 -1.49
CA ALA A 345 -25.31 -26.99 -1.54
C ALA A 345 -25.41 -28.37 -0.85
N ALA A 346 -26.07 -28.42 0.31
CA ALA A 346 -26.25 -29.63 1.12
C ALA A 346 -27.37 -30.55 0.61
N ASN A 347 -28.18 -30.10 -0.36
CA ASN A 347 -29.33 -30.85 -0.85
C ASN A 347 -28.91 -32.28 -1.21
N THR A 348 -29.52 -33.23 -0.50
CA THR A 348 -29.24 -34.67 -0.64
C THR A 348 -29.46 -35.14 -2.07
N GLN A 349 -30.37 -34.55 -2.85
CA GLN A 349 -30.52 -34.90 -4.28
C GLN A 349 -29.32 -34.47 -5.13
N THR A 350 -28.69 -33.32 -4.85
CA THR A 350 -27.44 -32.91 -5.51
C THR A 350 -26.35 -33.93 -5.17
N GLN A 351 -26.13 -34.18 -3.89
CA GLN A 351 -25.11 -35.11 -3.40
C GLN A 351 -25.34 -36.55 -3.89
N GLU A 352 -26.59 -37.03 -3.89
CA GLU A 352 -27.00 -38.35 -4.34
C GLU A 352 -26.93 -38.49 -5.87
N ARG A 353 -27.34 -37.47 -6.64
CA ARG A 353 -27.24 -37.51 -8.11
C ARG A 353 -25.80 -37.46 -8.58
N LEU A 354 -24.96 -36.66 -7.92
CA LEU A 354 -23.52 -36.69 -8.14
C LEU A 354 -23.01 -38.11 -7.80
N ALA A 355 -23.35 -38.67 -6.64
CA ALA A 355 -22.95 -40.04 -6.27
C ALA A 355 -23.49 -41.15 -7.21
N ARG A 356 -24.66 -41.00 -7.84
CA ARG A 356 -25.25 -41.93 -8.81
C ARG A 356 -24.61 -41.79 -10.20
N GLY A 357 -24.36 -40.56 -10.66
CA GLY A 357 -23.64 -40.29 -11.92
C GLY A 357 -22.22 -40.86 -11.90
N LEU A 358 -21.57 -40.83 -10.74
CA LEU A 358 -20.25 -41.44 -10.52
C LEU A 358 -20.25 -42.98 -10.55
N ARG A 359 -21.40 -43.63 -10.29
CA ARG A 359 -21.58 -45.09 -10.41
C ARG A 359 -21.97 -45.55 -11.82
N GLY A 360 -22.52 -44.68 -12.67
CA GLY A 360 -22.97 -45.00 -14.03
C GLY A 360 -21.87 -45.06 -15.10
N LEU A 361 -20.65 -44.58 -14.80
CA LEU A 361 -19.49 -44.54 -15.72
C LEU A 361 -18.63 -45.81 -15.72
N VAL A 362 -19.06 -46.86 -15.02
CA VAL A 362 -18.47 -48.20 -15.06
C VAL A 362 -19.58 -49.16 -15.50
N GLY A 363 -19.33 -49.93 -16.56
CA GLY A 363 -20.30 -50.87 -17.14
C GLY A 363 -20.87 -51.87 -16.11
N PRO A 364 -22.03 -52.50 -16.41
CA PRO A 364 -22.85 -53.14 -15.39
C PRO A 364 -22.18 -54.41 -14.86
N GLN A 365 -21.91 -54.46 -13.55
CA GLN A 365 -21.80 -55.73 -12.83
C GLN A 365 -22.64 -55.72 -11.55
N CYS A 366 -23.48 -56.75 -11.51
CA CYS A 366 -24.20 -57.36 -10.40
C CYS A 366 -25.15 -56.50 -9.55
N THR A 367 -26.39 -56.56 -10.01
CA THR A 367 -27.61 -56.58 -9.22
C THR A 367 -27.51 -57.36 -7.90
N ARG A 368 -27.88 -56.74 -6.78
CA ARG A 368 -28.84 -57.34 -5.84
C ARG A 368 -29.83 -56.28 -5.36
N ARG A 369 -31.09 -56.60 -5.63
CA ARG A 369 -32.31 -55.85 -5.30
C ARG A 369 -32.89 -56.40 -3.96
N PRO A 370 -33.98 -55.84 -3.41
CA PRO A 370 -33.99 -55.17 -2.12
C PRO A 370 -34.79 -55.93 -1.06
N MET A 371 -34.72 -55.49 0.20
CA MET A 371 -35.81 -55.73 1.16
C MET A 371 -36.20 -54.44 1.89
N GLN A 372 -37.51 -54.26 1.94
CA GLN A 372 -38.27 -53.15 2.47
C GLN A 372 -38.39 -53.22 4.00
N ASN A 373 -38.56 -52.03 4.59
CA ASN A 373 -39.40 -51.67 5.74
C ASN A 373 -39.54 -52.63 6.95
N VAL A 374 -39.37 -52.07 8.16
CA VAL A 374 -40.46 -51.81 9.15
C VAL A 374 -39.87 -51.73 10.58
N ALA A 375 -40.06 -50.56 11.19
CA ALA A 375 -40.37 -50.26 12.60
C ALA A 375 -39.44 -50.63 13.78
N CYS A 376 -39.56 -49.71 14.76
CA CYS A 376 -39.56 -49.90 16.21
C CYS A 376 -38.21 -50.00 16.95
N LYS A 377 -37.94 -48.90 17.68
CA LYS A 377 -37.86 -48.79 19.16
C LYS A 377 -37.19 -49.93 19.95
N THR A 378 -36.59 -49.49 21.07
CA THR A 378 -35.95 -50.25 22.18
C THR A 378 -34.54 -50.75 21.85
N LEU A 379 -33.46 -50.27 22.48
CA LEU A 379 -33.21 -50.25 23.92
C LEU A 379 -32.31 -49.08 24.34
N ALA A 380 -32.79 -48.28 25.29
CA ALA A 380 -31.97 -47.59 26.27
C ALA A 380 -31.53 -48.60 27.33
N LEU A 381 -30.26 -48.57 27.75
CA LEU A 381 -29.79 -48.90 29.11
C LEU A 381 -28.25 -48.90 29.16
N GLY A 382 -27.65 -47.98 29.93
CA GLY A 382 -26.26 -48.16 30.37
C GLY A 382 -25.41 -46.91 30.60
N ALA A 383 -25.86 -45.99 31.49
CA ALA A 383 -25.05 -45.10 32.35
C ALA A 383 -24.09 -44.08 31.69
N LEU A 384 -24.10 -42.76 31.91
CA LEU A 384 -24.75 -41.88 32.89
C LEU A 384 -24.70 -42.34 34.35
N LEU A 385 -23.49 -42.36 34.91
CA LEU A 385 -23.21 -42.03 36.31
C LEU A 385 -21.75 -41.57 36.41
N LEU A 386 -21.52 -40.47 37.14
CA LEU A 386 -20.25 -39.91 37.65
C LEU A 386 -19.42 -38.96 36.76
N VAL A 387 -19.84 -37.69 36.70
CA VAL A 387 -18.93 -36.53 36.44
C VAL A 387 -19.02 -35.51 37.59
N ALA A 388 -19.28 -35.96 38.81
CA ALA A 388 -19.25 -35.10 40.00
C ALA A 388 -18.78 -35.86 41.23
N ALA A 389 -17.48 -36.17 41.28
CA ALA A 389 -16.68 -36.29 42.51
C ALA A 389 -15.27 -36.75 42.11
N LEU A 390 -14.28 -35.92 42.44
CA LEU A 390 -12.86 -36.20 42.75
C LEU A 390 -11.94 -35.12 42.19
N TYR A 391 -12.18 -33.90 42.67
CA TYR A 391 -11.09 -32.99 43.02
C TYR A 391 -10.53 -33.44 44.39
N THR A 392 -9.22 -33.31 44.58
CA THR A 392 -8.37 -33.56 45.77
C THR A 392 -7.77 -34.97 45.94
N LEU A 393 -6.50 -35.16 45.54
CA LEU A 393 -5.33 -35.23 46.44
C LEU A 393 -4.00 -35.47 45.66
N HIS A 394 -2.99 -34.65 45.98
CA HIS A 394 -1.55 -34.79 45.65
C HIS A 394 -0.97 -36.05 46.34
N ALA A 395 0.20 -36.64 46.09
CA ALA A 395 1.47 -36.35 45.40
C ALA A 395 2.11 -37.74 45.04
N VAL A 396 3.10 -37.88 44.16
CA VAL A 396 4.55 -37.86 44.48
C VAL A 396 5.35 -37.96 43.16
N VAL A 397 6.33 -37.05 43.03
CA VAL A 397 7.40 -36.91 42.01
C VAL A 397 8.47 -38.01 42.26
N PRO A 398 9.15 -38.63 41.26
CA PRO A 398 10.18 -37.91 40.49
C PRO A 398 10.48 -38.36 39.05
N GLY A 399 11.05 -37.44 38.26
CA GLY A 399 11.85 -37.78 37.08
C GLY A 399 11.60 -36.89 35.87
N ASN A 400 12.49 -35.91 35.68
CA ASN A 400 12.70 -35.20 34.42
C ASN A 400 12.85 -36.20 33.27
N GLN A 401 12.11 -36.00 32.18
CA GLN A 401 12.65 -36.17 30.83
C GLN A 401 11.74 -35.48 29.81
N GLU A 402 12.36 -34.54 29.10
CA GLU A 402 11.85 -33.76 27.98
C GLU A 402 11.30 -34.68 26.87
N TYR A 403 10.22 -34.26 26.21
CA TYR A 403 9.91 -34.75 24.88
C TYR A 403 10.19 -33.64 23.86
N GLU A 404 11.10 -34.00 22.97
CA GLU A 404 11.88 -33.18 22.06
C GLU A 404 11.04 -32.48 21.00
N ALA A 405 11.42 -31.22 20.76
CA ALA A 405 11.17 -30.53 19.51
C ALA A 405 12.04 -31.16 18.40
N TYR A 406 11.41 -31.55 17.29
CA TYR A 406 12.12 -31.63 16.01
C TYR A 406 12.15 -30.24 15.39
N GLY A 407 13.25 -29.54 15.66
CA GLY A 407 13.68 -28.35 14.94
C GLY A 407 14.43 -28.70 13.66
N GLY A 408 14.57 -27.68 12.82
CA GLY A 408 15.52 -27.61 11.73
C GLY A 408 15.80 -26.15 11.39
N TRP A 409 16.61 -25.48 12.25
CA TRP A 409 17.53 -24.34 12.00
C TRP A 409 16.99 -23.11 11.21
N TRP A 410 16.81 -21.87 11.69
CA TRP A 410 17.31 -21.10 12.82
C TRP A 410 16.30 -19.98 13.19
N ARG A 411 15.78 -19.96 14.43
CA ARG A 411 15.24 -18.76 15.08
C ARG A 411 15.42 -18.90 16.57
N ARG A 412 16.46 -18.27 17.13
CA ARG A 412 16.54 -17.90 18.54
C ARG A 412 17.76 -17.04 18.83
N SER A 413 17.56 -15.93 19.53
CA SER A 413 18.42 -15.47 20.61
C SER A 413 17.57 -14.58 21.53
N PRO A 414 17.37 -14.95 22.81
CA PRO A 414 18.22 -14.43 23.90
C PRO A 414 18.49 -15.48 25.01
N PRO A 415 19.29 -15.23 26.08
CA PRO A 415 20.05 -14.03 26.47
C PRO A 415 21.56 -14.27 26.71
N GLY A 416 22.33 -13.16 26.72
CA GLY A 416 23.46 -13.01 27.66
C GLY A 416 24.81 -13.64 27.31
N THR A 417 25.43 -13.25 26.19
CA THR A 417 26.90 -13.08 26.10
C THR A 417 27.23 -12.19 24.89
N GLN A 418 28.25 -11.33 25.01
CA GLN A 418 28.71 -10.47 23.91
C GLN A 418 29.02 -11.31 22.66
N ALA A 419 28.32 -11.05 21.55
CA ALA A 419 28.75 -11.50 20.24
C ALA A 419 30.12 -10.84 19.95
N ARG A 420 31.19 -11.63 19.97
CA ARG A 420 32.48 -11.19 19.43
C ARG A 420 32.35 -11.22 17.91
N GLY A 421 32.40 -10.06 17.29
CA GLY A 421 32.49 -9.96 15.84
C GLY A 421 33.80 -9.28 15.46
N SER A 422 34.51 -9.82 14.48
CA SER A 422 35.67 -9.18 13.87
C SER A 422 35.30 -8.69 12.48
N VAL A 423 35.93 -7.61 12.05
CA VAL A 423 35.74 -7.05 10.71
C VAL A 423 37.06 -7.10 9.98
N ARG A 424 37.03 -7.58 8.74
CA ARG A 424 38.20 -7.73 7.90
C ARG A 424 37.98 -7.03 6.56
N ALA A 425 38.92 -6.21 6.13
CA ALA A 425 38.92 -5.67 4.77
C ALA A 425 39.08 -6.80 3.74
N ILE A 426 38.26 -6.77 2.68
CA ILE A 426 38.33 -7.71 1.56
C ILE A 426 38.98 -7.00 0.37
N ALA A 427 40.02 -7.62 -0.20
CA ALA A 427 40.55 -7.19 -1.48
C ALA A 427 39.70 -7.80 -2.60
N ASP A 428 39.29 -6.96 -3.55
CA ASP A 428 38.61 -7.39 -4.76
C ASP A 428 39.58 -8.19 -5.64
N THR A 429 39.05 -9.16 -6.39
CA THR A 429 39.84 -9.85 -7.43
C THR A 429 40.25 -8.86 -8.53
N ASP A 430 41.28 -9.19 -9.32
CA ASP A 430 41.71 -8.35 -10.44
C ASP A 430 40.57 -8.10 -11.45
N ASP A 431 39.67 -9.06 -11.63
CA ASP A 431 38.51 -8.96 -12.52
C ASP A 431 37.45 -8.02 -11.93
N THR A 432 37.09 -8.23 -10.66
CA THR A 432 36.15 -7.36 -9.92
C THR A 432 36.67 -5.92 -9.88
N ALA A 433 37.94 -5.72 -9.54
CA ALA A 433 38.54 -4.39 -9.48
C ALA A 433 38.58 -3.71 -10.87
N ARG A 434 38.78 -4.47 -11.96
CA ARG A 434 38.67 -3.94 -13.33
C ARG A 434 37.24 -3.56 -13.70
N LEU A 435 36.25 -4.37 -13.32
CA LEU A 435 34.84 -4.07 -13.53
C LEU A 435 34.40 -2.82 -12.76
N LEU A 436 34.70 -2.75 -11.46
CA LEU A 436 34.37 -1.57 -10.65
C LEU A 436 34.99 -0.30 -11.22
N ARG A 437 36.26 -0.35 -11.66
CA ARG A 437 36.91 0.78 -12.35
C ARG A 437 36.21 1.16 -13.64
N SER A 438 35.80 0.20 -14.47
CA SER A 438 35.09 0.51 -15.72
C SER A 438 33.71 1.15 -15.45
N MET A 439 33.07 0.76 -14.35
CA MET A 439 31.84 1.37 -13.85
C MET A 439 32.06 2.66 -13.06
N HIS A 440 33.31 3.12 -12.88
CA HIS A 440 33.66 4.28 -12.07
C HIS A 440 33.26 4.16 -10.60
N LEU A 441 33.20 2.93 -10.07
CA LEU A 441 33.02 2.58 -8.66
C LEU A 441 34.38 2.35 -7.98
N THR A 442 34.45 2.55 -6.66
CA THR A 442 35.71 2.50 -5.89
C THR A 442 36.12 1.04 -5.61
N PRO A 443 37.23 0.50 -6.15
CA PRO A 443 37.67 -0.87 -5.85
C PRO A 443 38.20 -1.01 -4.42
N ASN A 444 38.24 -2.25 -3.91
CA ASN A 444 38.73 -2.62 -2.57
C ASN A 444 38.01 -1.88 -1.43
N HIS A 445 36.74 -1.55 -1.64
CA HIS A 445 35.93 -0.86 -0.65
C HIS A 445 35.31 -1.83 0.36
N SER A 446 35.01 -3.07 -0.07
CA SER A 446 34.21 -4.05 0.68
C SER A 446 34.88 -4.53 1.99
N VAL A 447 34.06 -4.82 3.00
CA VAL A 447 34.48 -5.40 4.28
C VAL A 447 33.68 -6.67 4.60
N GLU A 448 34.32 -7.65 5.23
CA GLU A 448 33.68 -8.83 5.79
C GLU A 448 33.36 -8.60 7.27
N ILE A 449 32.11 -8.76 7.65
CA ILE A 449 31.65 -8.72 9.04
C ILE A 449 31.41 -10.17 9.48
N LEU A 450 32.20 -10.63 10.45
CA LEU A 450 32.01 -11.92 11.09
C LEU A 450 31.16 -11.71 12.35
N ALA A 451 30.01 -12.36 12.43
CA ALA A 451 29.13 -12.34 13.59
C ALA A 451 29.00 -13.74 14.17
N THR A 452 29.53 -13.95 15.37
CA THR A 452 29.36 -15.20 16.13
C THR A 452 28.15 -15.10 17.04
N ASP A 453 27.18 -15.99 16.84
CA ASP A 453 25.98 -16.05 17.67
C ASP A 453 26.26 -16.63 19.07
N ALA A 454 25.24 -16.62 19.94
CA ALA A 454 25.34 -17.14 21.30
C ALA A 454 25.64 -18.66 21.38
N ASN A 455 25.50 -19.38 20.28
CA ASN A 455 25.76 -20.82 20.16
C ASN A 455 27.16 -21.11 19.57
N GLY A 456 27.95 -20.07 19.27
CA GLY A 456 29.28 -20.19 18.67
C GLY A 456 29.30 -20.32 17.15
N PHE A 457 28.15 -20.15 16.46
CA PHE A 457 28.07 -20.18 15.00
C PHE A 457 28.48 -18.83 14.44
N THR A 458 29.51 -18.84 13.59
CA THR A 458 30.03 -17.63 12.95
C THR A 458 29.41 -17.51 11.57
N SER A 459 28.63 -16.45 11.36
CA SER A 459 28.13 -16.02 10.05
C SER A 459 29.03 -14.93 9.49
N ALA A 460 29.39 -15.01 8.21
CA ALA A 460 30.15 -13.99 7.51
C ALA A 460 29.22 -13.23 6.57
N ARG A 461 29.23 -11.90 6.62
CA ARG A 461 28.49 -11.04 5.69
C ARG A 461 29.43 -10.01 5.09
N VAL A 462 29.47 -9.96 3.76
CA VAL A 462 30.19 -8.89 3.04
C VAL A 462 29.31 -7.65 2.97
N VAL A 463 29.89 -6.50 3.28
CA VAL A 463 29.30 -5.18 3.07
C VAL A 463 30.19 -4.42 2.09
N HIS A 464 29.61 -4.03 0.97
CA HIS A 464 30.27 -3.34 -0.12
C HIS A 464 30.36 -1.83 0.11
N GLY A 465 29.54 -1.26 0.99
CA GLY A 465 29.45 0.17 1.21
C GLY A 465 28.76 0.88 0.04
N ARG A 466 27.82 0.21 -0.66
CA ARG A 466 27.14 0.74 -1.84
C ARG A 466 25.66 0.40 -1.87
N PHE A 467 24.83 1.29 -2.43
CA PHE A 467 23.42 0.99 -2.69
C PHE A 467 22.93 1.58 -4.01
N LEU A 468 21.94 0.92 -4.61
CA LEU A 468 21.27 1.38 -5.83
C LEU A 468 20.08 2.28 -5.46
N HIS A 469 19.93 3.41 -6.16
CA HIS A 469 18.68 4.17 -6.20
C HIS A 469 18.13 4.20 -7.62
N ILE A 470 16.92 3.65 -7.79
CA ILE A 470 16.19 3.54 -9.06
C ILE A 470 14.73 3.92 -8.87
N THR A 471 14.09 4.50 -9.90
CA THR A 471 12.74 5.07 -9.78
C THR A 471 12.05 5.21 -11.13
N ASP A 472 10.72 5.33 -11.10
CA ASP A 472 9.87 5.79 -12.22
C ASP A 472 10.16 4.98 -13.50
N MET A 473 9.95 3.67 -13.43
CA MET A 473 10.20 2.77 -14.56
C MET A 473 9.10 2.80 -15.59
N HIS A 474 7.85 3.01 -15.17
CA HIS A 474 6.69 3.11 -16.05
C HIS A 474 6.69 2.11 -17.23
N PRO A 475 6.80 0.80 -17.00
CA PRO A 475 6.66 -0.19 -18.05
C PRO A 475 5.30 -0.03 -18.75
N ASP A 476 5.36 0.01 -20.08
CA ASP A 476 4.23 0.17 -20.96
C ASP A 476 4.10 -1.02 -21.91
N GLU A 477 3.14 -1.89 -21.60
CA GLU A 477 2.84 -3.09 -22.39
C GLU A 477 2.14 -2.76 -23.71
N LEU A 478 1.64 -1.54 -23.87
CA LEU A 478 0.99 -1.08 -25.09
C LEU A 478 1.98 -0.44 -26.07
N ASN A 479 3.23 -0.19 -25.65
CA ASN A 479 4.24 0.39 -26.52
C ASN A 479 4.57 -0.57 -27.68
N VAL A 480 4.48 -0.06 -28.91
CA VAL A 480 4.76 -0.82 -30.13
C VAL A 480 5.90 -0.16 -30.91
N ILE A 481 6.96 -0.92 -31.18
CA ILE A 481 8.08 -0.46 -32.00
C ILE A 481 7.59 -0.03 -33.40
N GLY A 482 7.94 1.19 -33.79
CA GLY A 482 7.52 1.84 -35.04
C GLY A 482 6.11 2.45 -34.99
N ALA A 483 5.44 2.46 -33.84
CA ALA A 483 4.19 3.20 -33.66
C ALA A 483 4.42 4.70 -33.65
N ALA A 484 3.40 5.48 -34.02
CA ALA A 484 3.55 6.93 -34.06
C ALA A 484 3.57 7.53 -32.64
N ILE A 485 4.53 8.41 -32.35
CA ILE A 485 4.65 9.08 -31.03
C ILE A 485 3.38 9.87 -30.71
N ARG A 486 2.80 10.57 -31.69
CA ARG A 486 1.51 11.28 -31.56
C ARG A 486 0.29 10.38 -31.29
N LYS A 487 0.47 9.06 -31.37
CA LYS A 487 -0.49 8.04 -30.96
C LYS A 487 -0.01 7.31 -29.70
N GLN A 488 0.72 8.03 -28.85
CA GLN A 488 1.18 7.59 -27.53
C GLN A 488 2.03 6.33 -27.63
N CYS A 489 2.71 6.12 -28.76
CA CYS A 489 3.47 4.90 -29.06
C CYS A 489 2.67 3.58 -29.08
N HIS A 490 1.32 3.63 -29.07
CA HIS A 490 0.49 2.41 -29.06
C HIS A 490 0.00 1.97 -30.44
N LYS A 491 0.03 2.86 -31.45
CA LYS A 491 -0.56 2.58 -32.77
C LYS A 491 0.30 3.03 -33.95
N LYS A 492 0.52 2.11 -34.90
CA LYS A 492 1.17 2.41 -36.19
C LYS A 492 0.27 3.26 -37.08
N MET A 493 0.88 4.19 -37.83
CA MET A 493 0.20 5.01 -38.83
C MET A 493 0.79 4.78 -40.22
N LYS A 494 -0.06 4.83 -41.26
CA LYS A 494 0.40 4.63 -42.66
C LYS A 494 1.20 5.83 -43.21
N ASN A 495 0.97 7.02 -42.67
CA ASN A 495 1.61 8.28 -43.09
C ASN A 495 2.44 8.85 -41.94
N VAL A 496 3.55 8.19 -41.61
CA VAL A 496 4.53 8.77 -40.68
C VAL A 496 5.41 9.75 -41.44
N VAL A 497 5.61 10.94 -40.87
CA VAL A 497 6.29 12.06 -41.57
C VAL A 497 7.80 11.89 -41.56
N SER A 498 8.37 11.32 -40.49
CA SER A 498 9.81 11.08 -40.36
C SER A 498 10.12 9.98 -39.35
N ASN A 499 11.36 9.51 -39.30
CA ASN A 499 11.83 8.56 -38.28
C ASN A 499 11.80 9.15 -36.86
N MET A 500 11.74 10.47 -36.71
CA MET A 500 11.65 11.14 -35.40
C MET A 500 10.23 11.13 -34.81
N ASP A 501 9.26 10.58 -35.54
CA ASP A 501 7.83 10.56 -35.20
C ASP A 501 7.35 9.12 -34.91
N VAL A 502 8.28 8.18 -34.71
CA VAL A 502 7.99 6.79 -34.31
C VAL A 502 8.68 6.40 -33.01
N SER A 503 8.08 5.47 -32.29
CA SER A 503 8.65 4.79 -31.11
C SER A 503 9.78 3.84 -31.51
N HIS A 504 10.94 3.96 -30.88
CA HIS A 504 12.05 3.03 -31.02
C HIS A 504 12.07 1.96 -29.92
N LYS A 505 12.91 0.94 -30.10
CA LYS A 505 13.01 -0.25 -29.22
C LYS A 505 13.16 0.13 -27.74
N TYR A 506 14.06 1.05 -27.42
CA TYR A 506 14.32 1.49 -26.04
C TYR A 506 13.66 2.83 -25.70
N GLY A 507 12.72 3.28 -26.54
CA GLY A 507 12.01 4.53 -26.38
C GLY A 507 12.76 5.73 -26.96
N ASP A 508 12.17 6.90 -26.79
CA ASP A 508 12.67 8.16 -27.33
C ASP A 508 12.55 9.27 -26.26
N PRO A 509 13.64 10.01 -26.00
CA PRO A 509 13.64 11.05 -24.97
C PRO A 509 12.67 12.16 -25.39
N MET A 510 11.96 12.72 -24.41
CA MET A 510 11.00 13.81 -24.60
C MET A 510 9.80 13.47 -25.49
N SER A 511 9.58 12.21 -25.86
CA SER A 511 8.46 11.77 -26.73
C SER A 511 7.10 11.75 -26.04
N GLY A 512 7.09 11.71 -24.70
CA GLY A 512 5.87 11.56 -23.90
C GLY A 512 5.31 10.15 -23.86
N CYS A 513 6.04 9.18 -24.43
CA CYS A 513 5.75 7.76 -24.26
C CYS A 513 6.38 7.23 -22.97
N ASP A 514 5.71 6.25 -22.38
CA ASP A 514 6.23 5.49 -21.26
C ASP A 514 7.25 4.44 -21.73
N SER A 515 7.88 3.73 -20.80
CA SER A 515 9.00 2.83 -21.10
C SER A 515 8.54 1.61 -21.90
N PRO A 516 9.09 1.36 -23.10
CA PRO A 516 8.91 0.07 -23.75
C PRO A 516 9.44 -1.05 -22.85
N LEU A 517 8.80 -2.23 -22.92
CA LEU A 517 9.23 -3.40 -22.15
C LEU A 517 10.69 -3.81 -22.42
N ASP A 518 11.22 -3.53 -23.61
CA ASP A 518 12.64 -3.73 -23.94
C ASP A 518 13.57 -2.85 -23.09
N LEU A 519 13.25 -1.58 -22.85
CA LEU A 519 14.03 -0.69 -21.99
C LEU A 519 13.98 -1.17 -20.54
N TYR A 520 12.79 -1.50 -20.06
CA TYR A 520 12.56 -2.02 -18.71
C TYR A 520 13.37 -3.31 -18.47
N SER A 521 13.18 -4.32 -19.33
CA SER A 521 13.84 -5.63 -19.17
C SER A 521 15.36 -5.53 -19.35
N SER A 522 15.84 -4.71 -20.29
CA SER A 522 17.29 -4.52 -20.50
C SER A 522 17.94 -3.76 -19.35
N THR A 523 17.20 -2.87 -18.67
CA THR A 523 17.68 -2.20 -17.46
C THR A 523 17.88 -3.21 -16.33
N LEU A 524 16.91 -4.09 -16.09
CA LEU A 524 17.02 -5.14 -15.07
C LEU A 524 18.15 -6.13 -15.37
N GLU A 525 18.29 -6.53 -16.63
CA GLU A 525 19.40 -7.42 -17.06
C GLU A 525 20.77 -6.75 -16.87
N TRP A 526 20.87 -5.46 -17.16
CA TRP A 526 22.10 -4.70 -16.91
C TRP A 526 22.42 -4.63 -15.42
N LEU A 527 21.42 -4.42 -14.56
CA LEU A 527 21.59 -4.42 -13.10
C LEU A 527 22.03 -5.80 -12.58
N ARG A 528 21.41 -6.87 -13.06
CA ARG A 528 21.76 -8.25 -12.72
C ARG A 528 23.22 -8.56 -13.07
N THR A 529 23.65 -8.18 -14.27
CA THR A 529 24.99 -8.52 -14.78
C THR A 529 26.11 -7.66 -14.17
N ASN A 530 25.83 -6.39 -13.84
CA ASN A 530 26.90 -5.42 -13.52
C ASN A 530 26.84 -4.89 -12.08
N VAL A 531 25.69 -4.92 -11.41
CA VAL A 531 25.47 -4.17 -10.16
C VAL A 531 25.17 -5.07 -8.96
N LYS A 532 24.31 -6.08 -9.14
CA LYS A 532 23.76 -6.93 -8.06
C LYS A 532 24.83 -7.44 -7.07
N ASP A 533 25.97 -7.90 -7.57
CA ASP A 533 27.02 -8.54 -6.75
C ASP A 533 27.93 -7.53 -6.02
N HIS A 534 27.66 -6.23 -6.17
CA HIS A 534 28.53 -5.14 -5.69
C HIS A 534 27.82 -4.08 -4.85
N ILE A 535 26.57 -4.34 -4.47
CA ILE A 535 25.73 -3.48 -3.64
C ILE A 535 25.18 -4.23 -2.43
N ASP A 536 24.78 -3.48 -1.41
CA ASP A 536 24.25 -3.98 -0.14
C ASP A 536 22.72 -4.02 -0.12
N PHE A 537 22.08 -3.03 -0.76
CA PHE A 537 20.63 -2.88 -0.81
C PHE A 537 20.19 -1.99 -1.98
N VAL A 538 18.89 -2.02 -2.26
CA VAL A 538 18.21 -1.24 -3.31
C VAL A 538 17.15 -0.36 -2.66
N ILE A 539 17.17 0.94 -2.96
CA ILE A 539 16.06 1.83 -2.70
C ILE A 539 15.34 2.08 -4.02
N TRP A 540 14.06 1.70 -4.08
CA TRP A 540 13.22 1.80 -5.27
C TRP A 540 12.05 2.73 -5.00
N THR A 541 12.05 3.92 -5.59
CA THR A 541 11.09 4.98 -5.23
C THR A 541 9.82 5.00 -6.08
N GLY A 542 9.31 3.84 -6.51
CA GLY A 542 7.95 3.67 -7.05
C GLY A 542 7.73 4.09 -8.51
N ASP A 543 6.46 4.17 -8.88
CA ASP A 543 5.92 4.44 -10.23
C ASP A 543 6.21 3.33 -11.25
N ASN A 544 5.42 2.27 -11.09
CA ASN A 544 5.64 0.94 -11.66
C ASN A 544 4.74 0.65 -12.85
N ILE A 545 3.93 1.61 -13.28
CA ILE A 545 3.01 1.43 -14.42
C ILE A 545 2.94 2.72 -15.25
N ARG A 546 2.73 2.55 -16.57
CA ARG A 546 2.50 3.64 -17.55
C ARG A 546 1.55 4.73 -17.07
N HIS A 547 1.60 5.91 -17.66
CA HIS A 547 0.64 6.98 -17.44
C HIS A 547 -0.66 6.79 -18.24
N ASP A 548 -1.73 7.48 -17.84
CA ASP A 548 -2.99 7.59 -18.61
C ASP A 548 -2.89 8.58 -19.78
N ASN A 549 -1.75 8.58 -20.49
CA ASN A 549 -1.50 9.49 -21.60
C ASN A 549 -2.36 9.14 -22.83
N ASP A 550 -2.75 7.86 -22.99
CA ASP A 550 -3.67 7.40 -24.03
C ASP A 550 -5.10 7.25 -23.49
N ARG A 551 -5.96 8.22 -23.84
CA ARG A 551 -7.38 8.23 -23.44
C ARG A 551 -8.17 7.04 -23.98
N ALA A 552 -7.68 6.33 -25.00
CA ALA A 552 -8.33 5.12 -25.49
C ALA A 552 -8.04 3.89 -24.62
N HIS A 553 -6.98 3.93 -23.81
CA HIS A 553 -6.53 2.82 -22.96
C HIS A 553 -6.16 3.30 -21.54
N PRO A 554 -7.11 3.92 -20.81
CA PRO A 554 -6.87 4.33 -19.43
C PRO A 554 -6.58 3.09 -18.57
N ARG A 555 -5.68 3.24 -17.60
CA ARG A 555 -5.38 2.21 -16.61
C ARG A 555 -6.61 1.84 -15.81
N THR A 556 -6.73 0.55 -15.56
CA THR A 556 -7.68 0.04 -14.56
C THR A 556 -6.95 -0.27 -13.26
N GLU A 557 -7.69 -0.33 -12.16
CA GLU A 557 -7.15 -0.75 -10.86
C GLU A 557 -6.48 -2.14 -10.92
N ALA A 558 -7.06 -3.07 -11.69
CA ALA A 558 -6.49 -4.40 -11.89
C ALA A 558 -5.14 -4.33 -12.63
N GLU A 559 -5.04 -3.55 -13.72
CA GLU A 559 -3.79 -3.38 -14.45
C GLU A 559 -2.68 -2.77 -13.57
N ILE A 560 -3.03 -1.84 -12.68
CA ILE A 560 -2.09 -1.24 -11.72
C ILE A 560 -1.53 -2.30 -10.78
N PHE A 561 -2.39 -3.16 -10.22
CA PHE A 561 -1.94 -4.24 -9.34
C PHE A 561 -1.17 -5.34 -10.09
N ASP A 562 -1.63 -5.77 -11.26
CA ASP A 562 -0.97 -6.78 -12.08
C ASP A 562 0.45 -6.32 -12.47
N MET A 563 0.61 -5.05 -12.85
CA MET A 563 1.93 -4.51 -13.16
C MET A 563 2.81 -4.38 -11.91
N ASN A 564 2.26 -3.96 -10.77
CA ASN A 564 3.00 -3.94 -9.51
C ASN A 564 3.48 -5.34 -9.11
N GLU A 565 2.64 -6.38 -9.25
CA GLU A 565 3.02 -7.78 -9.03
C GLU A 565 4.17 -8.20 -9.94
N ARG A 566 4.08 -7.87 -11.23
CA ARG A 566 5.13 -8.16 -12.21
C ARG A 566 6.45 -7.50 -11.85
N VAL A 567 6.44 -6.20 -11.58
CA VAL A 567 7.67 -5.47 -11.27
C VAL A 567 8.30 -5.96 -9.97
N VAL A 568 7.50 -6.31 -8.96
CA VAL A 568 7.99 -6.92 -7.72
C VAL A 568 8.66 -8.27 -7.99
N ALA A 569 8.02 -9.14 -8.77
CA ALA A 569 8.59 -10.43 -9.14
C ALA A 569 9.91 -10.28 -9.90
N ASP A 570 9.96 -9.35 -10.85
CA ASP A 570 11.16 -9.07 -11.64
C ASP A 570 12.31 -8.50 -10.78
N PHE A 571 12.01 -7.66 -9.79
CA PHE A 571 13.02 -7.16 -8.83
C PHE A 571 13.54 -8.27 -7.92
N ILE A 572 12.64 -9.10 -7.38
CA ILE A 572 13.01 -10.27 -6.58
C ILE A 572 13.94 -11.18 -7.36
N ASP A 573 13.59 -11.48 -8.61
CA ASP A 573 14.40 -12.30 -9.51
C ASP A 573 15.75 -11.64 -9.80
N THR A 574 15.76 -10.36 -10.17
CA THR A 574 16.96 -9.59 -10.56
C THR A 574 18.02 -9.56 -9.46
N PHE A 575 17.64 -9.50 -8.18
CA PHE A 575 18.55 -9.33 -7.05
C PHE A 575 18.72 -10.58 -6.15
N MET A 576 18.13 -11.72 -6.51
CA MET A 576 18.30 -12.99 -5.78
C MET A 576 19.62 -13.66 -6.15
N ASP A 577 20.45 -14.05 -5.17
CA ASP A 577 21.68 -14.81 -5.42
C ASP A 577 21.40 -16.30 -5.71
N ASP A 578 22.34 -16.96 -6.38
CA ASP A 578 22.27 -18.41 -6.63
C ASP A 578 22.29 -19.16 -5.30
N GLY A 579 21.32 -20.06 -5.05
CA GLY A 579 21.20 -20.79 -3.79
C GLY A 579 20.31 -20.13 -2.73
N GLU A 580 19.79 -18.92 -2.98
CA GLU A 580 18.82 -18.24 -2.10
C GLU A 580 17.36 -18.61 -2.40
N GLU A 581 17.09 -19.64 -3.23
CA GLU A 581 15.72 -19.99 -3.64
C GLU A 581 14.86 -20.48 -2.47
N GLU A 582 15.50 -21.12 -1.49
CA GLU A 582 14.85 -21.61 -0.26
C GLU A 582 14.95 -20.62 0.91
N GLU A 583 15.74 -19.54 0.77
CA GLU A 583 15.87 -18.52 1.80
C GLU A 583 14.66 -17.58 1.83
N THR A 584 14.31 -17.12 3.03
CA THR A 584 13.29 -16.07 3.13
C THR A 584 13.84 -14.79 2.50
N VAL A 585 13.00 -14.05 1.77
CA VAL A 585 13.39 -12.76 1.16
C VAL A 585 13.94 -11.78 2.22
N PHE A 586 13.57 -11.98 3.48
CA PHE A 586 14.10 -11.19 4.59
C PHE A 586 15.55 -11.50 4.95
N ASP A 587 16.10 -12.65 4.57
CA ASP A 587 17.44 -13.11 4.94
C ASP A 587 18.46 -12.92 3.80
N ARG A 588 17.98 -12.86 2.54
CA ARG A 588 18.78 -12.62 1.32
C ARG A 588 19.78 -11.48 1.38
N ARG A 589 20.92 -11.59 0.70
CA ARG A 589 22.00 -10.58 0.76
C ARG A 589 21.53 -9.17 0.41
N VAL A 590 20.90 -8.99 -0.75
CA VAL A 590 20.44 -7.68 -1.24
C VAL A 590 19.04 -7.39 -0.72
N LYS A 591 18.92 -6.38 0.17
CA LYS A 591 17.62 -5.94 0.69
C LYS A 591 16.98 -4.94 -0.27
N ILE A 592 15.71 -5.11 -0.62
CA ILE A 592 14.96 -4.19 -1.49
C ILE A 592 13.96 -3.40 -0.64
N VAL A 593 13.92 -2.09 -0.82
CA VAL A 593 13.01 -1.19 -0.10
C VAL A 593 12.20 -0.36 -1.11
N PRO A 594 10.98 -0.79 -1.46
CA PRO A 594 10.07 -0.02 -2.33
C PRO A 594 9.43 1.17 -1.60
N SER A 595 9.06 2.20 -2.36
CA SER A 595 8.14 3.28 -1.97
C SER A 595 6.98 3.40 -2.96
N LEU A 596 5.83 3.86 -2.48
CA LEU A 596 4.61 3.96 -3.30
C LEU A 596 4.60 5.20 -4.18
N GLY A 597 4.43 4.98 -5.48
CA GLY A 597 4.29 6.03 -6.48
C GLY A 597 2.87 6.56 -6.66
N ASN A 598 2.72 7.76 -7.23
CA ASN A 598 1.40 8.34 -7.47
C ASN A 598 0.68 7.73 -8.69
N ASN A 599 1.41 6.99 -9.53
CA ASN A 599 0.86 6.17 -10.60
C ASN A 599 0.57 4.72 -10.16
N ASP A 600 1.04 4.29 -8.99
CA ASP A 600 0.80 2.96 -8.42
C ASP A 600 -0.55 2.84 -7.70
N VAL A 601 -1.41 3.86 -7.83
CA VAL A 601 -2.66 3.98 -7.08
C VAL A 601 -3.82 4.31 -8.02
N TYR A 602 -5.00 3.84 -7.64
CA TYR A 602 -6.23 4.09 -8.36
C TYR A 602 -7.29 4.77 -7.48
N PRO A 603 -7.92 5.87 -7.94
CA PRO A 603 -7.53 6.70 -9.08
C PRO A 603 -6.14 7.33 -8.92
N HIS A 604 -5.56 7.81 -10.02
CA HIS A 604 -4.26 8.49 -10.02
C HIS A 604 -4.17 9.58 -8.93
N ASN A 605 -3.05 9.61 -8.20
CA ASN A 605 -2.76 10.49 -7.04
C ASN A 605 -3.64 10.26 -5.79
N LEU A 606 -4.80 9.63 -5.91
CA LEU A 606 -5.76 9.51 -4.83
C LEU A 606 -5.40 8.29 -3.97
N PHE A 607 -4.90 8.55 -2.76
CA PHE A 607 -4.60 7.50 -1.80
C PHE A 607 -5.22 7.83 -0.44
N ALA A 608 -6.13 6.96 0.01
CA ALA A 608 -6.83 7.10 1.29
C ALA A 608 -6.06 6.38 2.41
N PRO A 609 -6.08 6.91 3.65
CA PRO A 609 -5.55 6.20 4.80
C PRO A 609 -6.29 4.88 4.99
N GLY A 610 -5.52 3.83 5.30
CA GLY A 610 -6.04 2.48 5.47
C GLY A 610 -6.67 2.22 6.85
N PRO A 611 -7.24 1.01 7.04
CA PRO A 611 -7.22 -0.11 6.09
C PRO A 611 -8.22 0.07 4.94
N THR A 612 -7.73 0.01 3.69
CA THR A 612 -8.56 0.02 2.47
C THR A 612 -8.34 -1.27 1.67
N LEU A 613 -9.13 -1.51 0.62
CA LEU A 613 -8.83 -2.61 -0.30
C LEU A 613 -7.46 -2.41 -0.97
N GLN A 614 -7.15 -1.17 -1.35
CA GLN A 614 -5.90 -0.82 -2.01
C GLN A 614 -4.68 -1.06 -1.11
N THR A 615 -4.71 -0.68 0.17
CA THR A 615 -3.60 -0.95 1.10
C THR A 615 -3.39 -2.45 1.33
N ARG A 616 -4.48 -3.22 1.37
CA ARG A 616 -4.43 -4.68 1.53
C ARG A 616 -3.87 -5.39 0.32
N GLU A 617 -4.28 -5.00 -0.90
CA GLU A 617 -3.70 -5.57 -2.12
C GLU A 617 -2.21 -5.19 -2.22
N LEU A 618 -1.85 -3.92 -2.01
CA LEU A 618 -0.44 -3.50 -1.97
C LEU A 618 0.37 -4.30 -0.93
N TYR A 619 -0.17 -4.56 0.26
CA TYR A 619 0.50 -5.40 1.26
C TYR A 619 0.73 -6.82 0.74
N LYS A 620 -0.24 -7.43 0.05
CA LYS A 620 -0.06 -8.78 -0.50
C LYS A 620 1.05 -8.82 -1.54
N ILE A 621 1.12 -7.80 -2.40
CA ILE A 621 2.15 -7.66 -3.43
C ILE A 621 3.51 -7.46 -2.78
N TRP A 622 3.61 -6.62 -1.74
CA TRP A 622 4.88 -6.22 -1.12
C TRP A 622 5.26 -7.02 0.14
N ARG A 623 4.51 -8.06 0.48
CA ARG A 623 4.68 -8.83 1.74
C ARG A 623 6.08 -9.36 1.96
N ASP A 624 6.84 -9.60 0.89
CA ASP A 624 8.19 -10.14 0.94
C ASP A 624 9.24 -9.06 1.27
N PHE A 625 8.88 -7.78 1.18
CA PHE A 625 9.73 -6.64 1.57
C PHE A 625 9.35 -6.07 2.94
N ILE A 626 8.08 -6.22 3.34
CA ILE A 626 7.53 -5.65 4.57
C ILE A 626 7.71 -6.65 5.71
N PRO A 627 8.48 -6.32 6.76
CA PRO A 627 8.60 -7.21 7.92
C PRO A 627 7.23 -7.55 8.52
N THR A 628 7.00 -8.82 8.86
CA THR A 628 5.67 -9.32 9.22
C THR A 628 5.07 -8.59 10.43
N GLU A 629 5.90 -8.19 11.39
CA GLU A 629 5.51 -7.40 12.56
C GLU A 629 4.99 -5.99 12.21
N GLN A 630 5.23 -5.50 10.99
CA GLN A 630 4.75 -4.21 10.50
C GLN A 630 3.51 -4.31 9.61
N MET A 631 2.93 -5.51 9.41
CA MET A 631 1.76 -5.71 8.55
C MET A 631 0.62 -4.72 8.84
N HIS A 632 0.24 -4.57 10.10
CA HIS A 632 -0.88 -3.71 10.49
C HIS A 632 -0.55 -2.22 10.35
N THR A 633 0.72 -1.85 10.57
CA THR A 633 1.20 -0.49 10.33
C THR A 633 1.16 -0.16 8.84
N PHE A 634 1.61 -1.10 8.00
CA PHE A 634 1.56 -0.96 6.56
C PHE A 634 0.11 -0.93 6.05
N ASP A 635 -0.80 -1.77 6.55
CA ASP A 635 -2.20 -1.76 6.10
C ASP A 635 -2.90 -0.42 6.41
N ARG A 636 -2.47 0.31 7.47
CA ARG A 636 -3.01 1.65 7.77
C ARG A 636 -2.37 2.76 6.93
N GLY A 637 -1.08 2.63 6.62
CA GLY A 637 -0.26 3.75 6.16
C GLY A 637 0.38 3.61 4.79
N ALA A 638 0.57 2.37 4.31
CA ALA A 638 1.51 2.00 3.25
C ALA A 638 2.92 2.57 3.48
N TYR A 639 3.36 2.59 4.74
CA TYR A 639 4.72 2.96 5.17
C TYR A 639 5.29 1.89 6.09
N PHE A 640 6.60 1.72 6.06
CA PHE A 640 7.31 0.71 6.87
C PHE A 640 8.80 1.06 6.97
N LEU A 641 9.50 0.39 7.89
CA LEU A 641 10.96 0.44 7.98
C LEU A 641 11.58 -0.92 7.66
N ARG A 642 12.80 -0.87 7.14
CA ARG A 642 13.62 -2.06 6.90
C ARG A 642 15.05 -1.83 7.37
N GLU A 643 15.57 -2.74 8.20
CA GLU A 643 17.02 -2.78 8.46
C GLU A 643 17.75 -3.30 7.22
N VAL A 644 18.55 -2.43 6.60
CA VAL A 644 19.36 -2.79 5.43
C VAL A 644 20.76 -3.23 5.85
N ILE A 645 21.30 -2.62 6.90
CA ILE A 645 22.49 -3.09 7.63
C ILE A 645 22.06 -3.34 9.09
N PRO A 646 21.93 -4.61 9.51
CA PRO A 646 21.38 -4.98 10.81
C PRO A 646 22.04 -4.24 11.97
N GLY A 647 21.23 -3.65 12.85
CA GLY A 647 21.67 -2.90 14.03
C GLY A 647 22.45 -1.61 13.74
N LYS A 648 22.51 -1.15 12.47
CA LYS A 648 23.29 0.03 12.07
C LYS A 648 22.52 1.01 11.19
N LEU A 649 21.89 0.52 10.12
CA LEU A 649 21.25 1.34 9.10
C LEU A 649 19.87 0.81 8.74
N VAL A 650 18.90 1.72 8.75
CA VAL A 650 17.54 1.46 8.31
C VAL A 650 17.14 2.40 7.18
N VAL A 651 16.25 1.93 6.31
CA VAL A 651 15.54 2.76 5.35
C VAL A 651 14.08 2.82 5.78
N LEU A 652 13.54 4.03 5.92
CA LEU A 652 12.13 4.28 6.18
C LEU A 652 11.46 4.60 4.85
N SER A 653 10.61 3.69 4.38
CA SER A 653 9.73 3.91 3.22
C SER A 653 8.46 4.60 3.70
N ILE A 654 8.27 5.84 3.27
CA ILE A 654 7.15 6.69 3.66
C ILE A 654 6.20 6.95 2.50
N ASN A 655 4.90 6.97 2.80
CA ASN A 655 3.88 7.26 1.82
C ASN A 655 3.70 8.79 1.66
N THR A 656 4.46 9.37 0.74
CA THR A 656 4.43 10.81 0.44
C THR A 656 3.12 11.28 -0.20
N LEU A 657 2.25 10.37 -0.65
CA LEU A 657 0.92 10.75 -1.14
C LEU A 657 0.06 11.38 -0.04
N TYR A 658 0.41 11.21 1.24
CA TYR A 658 -0.24 11.91 2.36
C TYR A 658 0.24 13.35 2.58
N TRP A 659 1.27 13.77 1.85
CA TRP A 659 1.75 15.16 1.84
C TRP A 659 1.48 15.85 0.49
N PHE A 660 1.16 15.06 -0.53
CA PHE A 660 1.06 15.49 -1.92
C PHE A 660 -0.16 16.38 -2.16
N GLN A 661 0.07 17.56 -2.74
CA GLN A 661 -0.98 18.55 -3.04
C GLN A 661 -2.01 18.05 -4.05
N SER A 662 -1.61 17.15 -4.94
CA SER A 662 -2.52 16.58 -5.95
C SER A 662 -3.31 15.38 -5.43
N ASN A 663 -3.13 14.96 -4.17
CA ASN A 663 -4.02 13.98 -3.54
C ASN A 663 -5.22 14.74 -2.94
N PRO A 664 -6.44 14.61 -3.49
CA PRO A 664 -7.60 15.39 -3.07
C PRO A 664 -8.12 15.04 -1.68
N LEU A 665 -7.52 14.05 -1.01
CA LEU A 665 -7.86 13.66 0.36
C LEU A 665 -7.00 14.36 1.42
N ASN A 666 -6.06 15.22 1.01
CA ASN A 666 -5.21 15.97 1.92
C ASN A 666 -5.32 17.48 1.67
N ASP A 667 -5.36 18.24 2.75
CA ASP A 667 -5.35 19.71 2.69
C ASP A 667 -4.11 20.31 3.37
N ASN A 668 -3.60 19.64 4.41
CA ASN A 668 -2.48 20.07 5.24
C ASN A 668 -1.99 18.93 6.15
N CYS A 669 -0.96 19.19 6.96
CA CYS A 669 -0.47 18.26 7.96
C CYS A 669 -0.71 18.71 9.41
N ASP A 670 -1.56 19.72 9.64
CA ASP A 670 -1.76 20.33 10.96
C ASP A 670 -2.96 19.73 11.72
N SER A 671 -3.97 19.24 10.99
CA SER A 671 -5.17 18.65 11.59
C SER A 671 -5.04 17.14 11.81
N ARG A 672 -5.48 16.65 12.98
CA ARG A 672 -5.56 15.22 13.34
C ARG A 672 -6.31 14.34 12.33
N LYS A 673 -7.26 14.94 11.60
CA LYS A 673 -8.04 14.21 10.57
C LYS A 673 -7.24 13.93 9.30
N GLN A 674 -6.15 14.66 9.08
CA GLN A 674 -5.39 14.60 7.85
C GLN A 674 -4.46 13.37 7.84
N PRO A 675 -4.38 12.61 6.74
CA PRO A 675 -3.46 11.49 6.61
C PRO A 675 -2.00 11.86 6.90
N GLY A 676 -1.57 13.06 6.48
CA GLY A 676 -0.24 13.58 6.74
C GLY A 676 0.10 13.73 8.23
N TYR A 677 -0.89 14.09 9.07
CA TYR A 677 -0.72 14.16 10.53
C TYR A 677 -0.41 12.77 11.12
N LYS A 678 -1.18 11.75 10.70
CA LYS A 678 -0.99 10.36 11.15
C LYS A 678 0.36 9.80 10.74
N LEU A 679 0.81 10.12 9.52
CA LEU A 679 2.16 9.77 9.06
C LEU A 679 3.24 10.39 9.96
N PHE A 680 3.09 11.66 10.39
CA PHE A 680 4.03 12.27 11.32
C PHE A 680 4.03 11.64 12.72
N LEU A 681 2.89 11.16 13.22
CA LEU A 681 2.85 10.41 14.48
C LEU A 681 3.67 9.11 14.38
N TRP A 682 3.44 8.33 13.32
CA TRP A 682 4.21 7.11 13.08
C TRP A 682 5.70 7.39 12.90
N LEU A 683 6.04 8.39 12.08
CA LEU A 683 7.42 8.80 11.83
C LEU A 683 8.10 9.21 13.14
N GLY A 684 7.39 9.94 14.00
CA GLY A 684 7.91 10.38 15.28
C GLY A 684 8.15 9.25 16.27
N ALA A 685 7.22 8.31 16.42
CA ALA A 685 7.43 7.12 17.25
C ALA A 685 8.62 6.28 16.74
N THR A 686 8.68 6.08 15.42
CA THR A 686 9.70 5.26 14.77
C THR A 686 11.10 5.87 14.87
N LEU A 687 11.27 7.15 14.57
CA LEU A 687 12.57 7.82 14.65
C LEU A 687 13.10 7.89 16.09
N LYS A 688 12.22 8.03 17.09
CA LYS A 688 12.61 7.95 18.51
C LYS A 688 13.16 6.59 18.86
N GLU A 689 12.49 5.53 18.40
CA GLU A 689 12.96 4.18 18.62
C GLU A 689 14.29 3.92 17.90
N CYS A 690 14.47 4.44 16.68
CA CYS A 690 15.75 4.39 15.97
C CYS A 690 16.86 5.11 16.75
N ARG A 691 16.60 6.31 17.28
CA ARG A 691 17.56 7.04 18.12
C ARG A 691 17.93 6.25 19.36
N ARG A 692 16.95 5.69 20.06
CA ARG A 692 17.15 4.86 21.25
C ARG A 692 18.06 3.68 20.95
N ARG A 693 17.87 3.03 19.80
CA ARG A 693 18.69 1.90 19.31
C ARG A 693 20.04 2.32 18.73
N GLY A 694 20.32 3.62 18.54
CA GLY A 694 21.55 4.11 17.92
C GLY A 694 21.64 3.87 16.40
N LEU A 695 20.49 3.68 15.73
CA LEU A 695 20.40 3.41 14.29
C LEU A 695 20.50 4.69 13.47
N LYS A 696 21.06 4.59 12.26
CA LYS A 696 21.05 5.65 11.25
C LYS A 696 19.95 5.40 10.22
N VAL A 697 19.46 6.48 9.59
CA VAL A 697 18.24 6.45 8.77
C VAL A 697 18.45 7.11 7.41
N TRP A 698 18.05 6.41 6.35
CA TRP A 698 17.65 7.02 5.09
C TRP A 698 16.13 7.13 5.01
N LEU A 699 15.62 8.29 4.58
CA LEU A 699 14.21 8.45 4.23
C LEU A 699 14.01 8.15 2.74
N SER A 700 12.96 7.42 2.39
CA SER A 700 12.60 7.10 1.02
C SER A 700 11.11 7.32 0.80
N GLY A 701 10.75 7.92 -0.33
CA GLY A 701 9.38 8.03 -0.82
C GLY A 701 9.38 8.42 -2.28
N HIS A 702 8.20 8.48 -2.91
CA HIS A 702 8.13 8.80 -4.34
C HIS A 702 8.14 10.31 -4.60
N VAL A 703 7.11 11.02 -4.12
CA VAL A 703 6.94 12.46 -4.34
C VAL A 703 7.87 13.24 -3.41
N PRO A 704 8.85 14.00 -3.93
CA PRO A 704 9.83 14.68 -3.08
C PRO A 704 9.18 15.79 -2.24
N PRO A 705 9.67 16.03 -1.01
CA PRO A 705 9.18 17.07 -0.11
C PRO A 705 9.70 18.44 -0.53
N ILE A 706 9.19 18.95 -1.65
CA ILE A 706 9.55 20.25 -2.22
C ILE A 706 8.32 21.16 -2.32
N PRO A 707 8.49 22.50 -2.32
CA PRO A 707 7.36 23.43 -2.37
C PRO A 707 6.38 23.20 -3.52
N LYS A 708 6.89 22.71 -4.66
CA LYS A 708 6.09 22.38 -5.84
C LYS A 708 5.05 21.27 -5.61
N ASN A 709 5.35 20.33 -4.72
CA ASN A 709 4.64 19.06 -4.67
C ASN A 709 3.81 18.91 -3.39
N ILE A 710 4.29 19.38 -2.25
CA ILE A 710 3.67 19.10 -0.95
C ILE A 710 3.13 20.36 -0.29
N HIS A 711 2.11 20.22 0.56
CA HIS A 711 1.54 21.36 1.29
C HIS A 711 2.59 22.03 2.19
N HIS A 712 2.52 23.36 2.32
CA HIS A 712 3.49 24.17 3.09
C HIS A 712 3.62 23.74 4.56
N SER A 713 2.50 23.36 5.20
CA SER A 713 2.51 22.84 6.59
C SER A 713 3.24 21.50 6.70
N CYS A 714 3.06 20.62 5.71
CA CYS A 714 3.78 19.36 5.61
C CYS A 714 5.27 19.60 5.40
N TYR A 715 5.65 20.48 4.46
CA TYR A 715 7.04 20.85 4.17
C TYR A 715 7.76 21.42 5.40
N ALA A 716 7.10 22.30 6.15
CA ALA A 716 7.62 22.83 7.40
C ALA A 716 7.86 21.71 8.43
N LYS A 717 6.89 20.83 8.64
CA LYS A 717 7.02 19.71 9.59
C LYS A 717 8.16 18.77 9.21
N ILE A 718 8.25 18.31 7.96
CA ILE A 718 9.32 17.39 7.56
C ILE A 718 10.71 18.04 7.62
N SER A 719 10.82 19.34 7.28
CA SER A 719 12.07 20.10 7.40
C SER A 719 12.57 20.14 8.84
N VAL A 720 11.66 20.32 9.80
CA VAL A 720 11.98 20.27 11.23
C VAL A 720 12.29 18.85 11.70
N TRP A 721 11.56 17.82 11.25
CA TRP A 721 11.89 16.42 11.57
C TRP A 721 13.28 16.02 11.08
N MET A 722 13.65 16.41 9.86
CA MET A 722 15.00 16.18 9.33
C MET A 722 16.06 16.90 10.16
N HIS A 723 15.78 18.14 10.58
CA HIS A 723 16.69 18.92 11.40
C HIS A 723 16.83 18.36 12.82
N GLU A 724 15.76 18.09 13.55
CA GLU A 724 15.85 17.64 14.95
C GLU A 724 16.27 16.18 15.10
N TYR A 725 16.39 15.45 13.99
CA TYR A 725 16.96 14.11 13.91
C TYR A 725 18.24 14.06 13.08
N ARG A 726 18.95 15.20 12.98
CA ARG A 726 20.25 15.34 12.32
C ARG A 726 21.39 14.52 12.94
N ASP A 727 21.19 13.95 14.13
CA ASP A 727 22.07 12.95 14.76
C ASP A 727 22.01 11.58 14.06
N LEU A 728 20.91 11.27 13.36
CA LEU A 728 20.67 9.95 12.76
C LEU A 728 20.21 9.94 11.31
N ILE A 729 19.48 10.95 10.84
CA ILE A 729 19.00 11.02 9.45
C ILE A 729 20.16 11.43 8.54
N ILE A 730 20.45 10.59 7.54
CA ILE A 730 21.52 10.78 6.56
C ILE A 730 21.05 11.69 5.42
N GLY A 731 19.79 11.55 5.00
CA GLY A 731 19.18 12.30 3.93
C GLY A 731 17.87 11.66 3.47
N GLY A 732 17.24 12.26 2.45
CA GLY A 732 16.07 11.69 1.77
C GLY A 732 16.33 11.43 0.30
N VAL A 733 15.87 10.30 -0.23
CA VAL A 733 15.95 9.93 -1.65
C VAL A 733 14.55 9.79 -2.26
N TRP A 734 14.34 10.43 -3.41
CA TRP A 734 13.01 10.62 -4.02
C TRP A 734 13.04 10.50 -5.56
N GLY A 735 11.86 10.30 -6.17
CA GLY A 735 11.66 10.19 -7.63
C GLY A 735 10.73 11.28 -8.19
N HIS A 736 9.74 10.88 -8.99
CA HIS A 736 8.58 11.66 -9.49
C HIS A 736 8.90 12.79 -10.50
N MET A 737 9.94 13.58 -10.24
CA MET A 737 10.24 14.78 -11.03
C MET A 737 10.94 14.46 -12.36
N ASN A 738 11.46 13.24 -12.51
CA ASN A 738 12.24 12.76 -13.66
C ASN A 738 13.46 13.63 -13.99
N ILE A 739 13.95 14.44 -13.07
CA ILE A 739 15.13 15.30 -13.24
C ILE A 739 16.09 15.09 -12.06
N ASP A 740 17.39 15.18 -12.33
CA ASP A 740 18.43 15.01 -11.33
C ASP A 740 18.76 16.34 -10.66
N HIS A 741 18.27 16.53 -9.42
CA HIS A 741 18.57 17.72 -8.63
C HIS A 741 18.46 17.45 -7.12
N TRP A 742 18.69 18.47 -6.31
CA TRP A 742 18.55 18.41 -4.86
C TRP A 742 17.89 19.67 -4.34
N VAL A 743 17.32 19.61 -3.14
CA VAL A 743 16.68 20.77 -2.50
C VAL A 743 17.15 20.89 -1.04
N PRO A 744 17.69 22.06 -0.63
CA PRO A 744 17.98 22.35 0.77
C PRO A 744 16.70 22.69 1.51
N MET A 745 16.49 22.04 2.64
CA MET A 745 15.35 22.26 3.53
C MET A 745 15.81 23.13 4.69
N ASP A 746 15.29 24.35 4.80
CA ASP A 746 15.71 25.35 5.79
C ASP A 746 14.89 25.22 7.09
N SER A 747 15.54 24.69 8.13
CA SER A 747 14.91 24.46 9.43
C SER A 747 14.48 25.73 10.16
N VAL A 748 15.20 26.84 9.98
CA VAL A 748 14.88 28.12 10.63
C VAL A 748 13.58 28.68 10.06
N LYS A 749 13.44 28.68 8.73
CA LYS A 749 12.20 29.08 8.05
C LYS A 749 11.03 28.18 8.44
N ALA A 750 11.29 26.88 8.52
CA ALA A 750 10.28 25.90 8.93
C ALA A 750 9.81 26.12 10.38
N TRP A 751 10.73 26.38 11.32
CA TRP A 751 10.39 26.70 12.70
C TRP A 751 9.65 28.04 12.83
N LYS A 752 10.07 29.10 12.12
CA LYS A 752 9.36 30.39 12.08
C LYS A 752 7.93 30.22 11.54
N SER A 753 7.76 29.42 10.50
CA SER A 753 6.47 29.05 9.92
C SER A 753 5.56 28.32 10.92
N ILE A 754 6.08 27.29 11.61
CA ILE A 754 5.34 26.57 12.67
C ILE A 754 4.98 27.52 13.83
N LYS A 755 5.92 28.36 14.29
CA LYS A 755 5.69 29.35 15.35
C LYS A 755 4.53 30.28 14.99
N LYS A 756 4.54 30.83 13.77
CA LYS A 756 3.48 31.73 13.28
C LYS A 756 2.12 31.05 13.30
N ARG A 757 2.02 29.80 12.84
CA ARG A 757 0.76 29.03 12.87
C ARG A 757 0.29 28.71 14.29
N LEU A 758 1.19 28.34 15.20
CA LEU A 758 0.85 28.08 16.61
C LEU A 758 0.34 29.33 17.34
N LEU A 759 0.97 30.49 17.08
CA LEU A 759 0.50 31.80 17.58
C LEU A 759 -0.90 32.11 17.05
N ALA A 760 -1.12 31.97 15.74
CA ALA A 760 -2.42 32.20 15.12
C ALA A 760 -3.52 31.27 15.67
N ALA A 761 -3.17 30.02 16.01
CA ALA A 761 -4.07 29.05 16.63
C ALA A 761 -4.32 29.28 18.13
N GLY A 762 -3.70 30.29 18.75
CA GLY A 762 -3.77 30.52 20.20
C GLY A 762 -3.12 29.41 21.04
N ALA A 763 -2.29 28.57 20.42
CA ALA A 763 -1.59 27.46 21.05
C ALA A 763 -0.25 27.88 21.70
N TRP A 764 0.11 29.16 21.61
CA TRP A 764 1.35 29.74 22.12
C TRP A 764 1.15 31.18 22.61
N ASP A 765 1.94 31.62 23.60
CA ASP A 765 1.98 32.98 24.15
C ASP A 765 3.31 33.66 23.77
N GLU A 766 3.27 34.93 23.37
CA GLU A 766 4.45 35.74 23.02
C GLU A 766 5.45 35.87 24.18
N SER A 767 5.03 35.64 25.43
CA SER A 767 5.92 35.67 26.60
C SER A 767 6.87 34.46 26.73
N ASN A 768 6.66 33.38 25.96
CA ASN A 768 7.48 32.17 26.01
C ASN A 768 8.58 32.20 24.94
N HIS A 769 9.84 32.05 25.37
CA HIS A 769 10.98 31.91 24.46
C HIS A 769 10.79 30.65 23.60
N PHE A 770 10.82 30.81 22.27
CA PHE A 770 10.56 29.72 21.35
C PHE A 770 11.84 28.88 21.20
N PRO A 771 11.82 27.57 21.52
CA PRO A 771 13.04 26.87 21.94
C PRO A 771 13.97 26.34 20.81
N PHE A 772 13.85 26.82 19.56
CA PHE A 772 14.77 26.39 18.49
C PHE A 772 16.05 27.23 18.44
N ILE A 773 17.09 26.68 17.83
CA ILE A 773 18.35 27.38 17.58
C ILE A 773 18.09 28.43 16.48
N ASP A 774 17.80 29.66 16.91
CA ASP A 774 17.73 30.79 16.00
C ASP A 774 19.15 31.23 15.61
N TYR A 775 19.68 30.62 14.55
CA TYR A 775 20.99 30.96 14.00
C TYR A 775 21.10 32.44 13.61
N ASP A 776 19.97 33.13 13.42
CA ASP A 776 19.97 34.56 13.12
C ASP A 776 20.30 35.41 14.38
N GLN A 777 20.08 34.91 15.61
CA GLN A 777 20.41 35.60 16.88
C GLN A 777 21.83 35.34 17.39
N MET A 778 22.52 34.29 16.91
CA MET A 778 23.93 34.04 17.27
C MET A 778 24.90 35.11 16.72
N GLU A 779 24.42 35.98 15.83
CA GLU A 779 25.14 37.14 15.30
C GLU A 779 25.45 38.20 16.38
N GLU A 780 24.59 38.39 17.39
CA GLU A 780 24.81 39.41 18.44
C GLU A 780 25.88 39.02 19.46
N LEU A 781 26.17 37.73 19.63
CA LEU A 781 27.08 37.20 20.66
C LEU A 781 28.53 37.02 20.20
N VAL A 782 28.77 36.87 18.89
CA VAL A 782 30.09 36.54 18.34
C VAL A 782 30.60 37.74 17.55
N GLY A 783 31.22 38.67 18.28
CA GLY A 783 31.66 39.99 17.81
C GLY A 783 32.23 40.04 16.38
N ALA A 784 31.82 41.09 15.67
CA ALA A 784 32.03 41.33 14.25
C ALA A 784 33.51 41.38 13.83
N MET A 785 34.06 40.27 13.34
CA MET A 785 35.18 40.25 12.39
C MET A 785 35.08 39.00 11.48
N ASP A 786 34.36 39.11 10.36
CA ASP A 786 34.78 38.66 9.01
C ASP A 786 33.59 38.65 8.03
N ASP A 787 33.79 39.33 6.91
CA ASP A 787 32.87 39.59 5.81
C ASP A 787 32.54 38.35 4.97
N GLU A 788 31.26 38.00 4.87
CA GLU A 788 30.59 37.73 3.58
C GLU A 788 29.16 38.26 3.76
N SER A 789 28.74 39.19 2.90
CA SER A 789 27.46 39.88 3.01
C SER A 789 26.29 38.91 2.82
N ASP A 790 25.83 38.28 3.90
CA ASP A 790 24.50 37.67 3.94
C ASP A 790 23.49 38.81 3.70
N THR A 791 22.86 38.83 2.52
CA THR A 791 21.79 39.78 2.22
C THR A 791 20.63 39.58 3.21
N ASP A 792 19.99 40.68 3.60
CA ASP A 792 18.72 40.63 4.35
C ASP A 792 17.76 39.69 3.63
N ASP A 793 17.27 38.67 4.34
CA ASP A 793 16.38 37.69 3.75
C ASP A 793 14.94 38.21 3.83
N ASP A 794 14.38 38.61 2.70
CA ASP A 794 12.96 38.99 2.62
C ASP A 794 11.99 37.82 2.94
N PHE A 795 12.48 36.57 3.07
CA PHE A 795 11.65 35.39 3.37
C PHE A 795 11.81 34.95 4.83
N GLU A 796 10.85 35.32 5.68
CA GLU A 796 10.87 34.93 7.08
C GLU A 796 10.31 33.51 7.31
N THR A 797 9.41 33.05 6.45
CA THR A 797 8.65 31.79 6.64
C THR A 797 8.66 30.88 5.40
N VAL A 798 8.21 29.63 5.58
CA VAL A 798 7.97 28.69 4.45
C VAL A 798 6.89 29.24 3.52
N GLU A 799 5.87 29.89 4.05
CA GLU A 799 4.81 30.54 3.28
C GLU A 799 5.38 31.60 2.34
N ASP A 800 6.35 32.40 2.80
CA ASP A 800 7.02 33.41 1.96
C ASP A 800 7.85 32.76 0.86
N LEU A 801 8.50 31.63 1.16
CA LEU A 801 9.20 30.82 0.15
C LEU A 801 8.22 30.31 -0.93
N TYR A 802 7.06 29.79 -0.56
CA TYR A 802 6.05 29.32 -1.52
C TYR A 802 5.57 30.46 -2.43
N ARG A 803 5.22 31.61 -1.85
CA ARG A 803 4.83 32.80 -2.61
C ARG A 803 5.93 33.27 -3.56
N SER A 804 7.19 33.22 -3.13
CA SER A 804 8.33 33.62 -3.97
C SER A 804 8.56 32.72 -5.17
N LEU A 805 8.19 31.44 -5.04
CA LEU A 805 8.26 30.45 -6.12
C LEU A 805 7.02 30.50 -7.03
N GLY A 806 6.08 31.43 -6.78
CA GLY A 806 4.86 31.62 -7.58
C GLY A 806 3.69 30.72 -7.19
N TYR A 807 3.72 30.11 -6.00
CA TYR A 807 2.61 29.30 -5.50
C TYR A 807 1.64 30.17 -4.68
N ASP A 808 0.36 30.21 -5.09
CA ASP A 808 -0.70 30.81 -4.29
C ASP A 808 -1.06 29.86 -3.14
N ILE A 809 -0.92 30.34 -1.91
CA ILE A 809 -1.22 29.57 -0.70
C ILE A 809 -2.50 30.05 -0.01
N ASP A 810 -3.09 31.14 -0.51
CA ASP A 810 -4.27 31.79 0.05
C ASP A 810 -5.53 31.48 -0.79
N ASP A 811 -5.39 30.87 -1.98
CA ASP A 811 -6.48 30.38 -2.82
C ASP A 811 -6.79 28.89 -2.54
N GLU A 812 -7.79 28.63 -1.69
CA GLU A 812 -8.33 27.27 -1.45
C GLU A 812 -9.09 26.70 -2.68
N SER A 813 -9.31 27.51 -3.73
CA SER A 813 -10.06 27.14 -4.94
C SER A 813 -9.19 26.90 -6.17
N SER A 814 -7.87 27.12 -6.08
CA SER A 814 -6.97 26.79 -7.17
C SER A 814 -6.79 25.27 -7.21
N ASP A 815 -7.66 24.63 -7.98
CA ASP A 815 -7.57 23.24 -8.36
C ASP A 815 -6.14 22.92 -8.86
N PRO A 816 -5.38 22.02 -8.20
CA PRO A 816 -4.05 21.61 -8.65
C PRO A 816 -4.10 20.92 -10.03
N LEU A 817 -5.29 20.61 -10.56
CA LEU A 817 -5.49 20.06 -11.90
C LEU A 817 -4.99 20.97 -13.04
N HIS A 818 -4.53 22.20 -12.77
CA HIS A 818 -4.25 23.20 -13.81
C HIS A 818 -2.84 23.83 -13.85
N THR A 819 -1.75 23.13 -13.54
CA THR A 819 -0.39 23.66 -13.85
C THR A 819 0.56 22.77 -14.66
N PHE A 820 0.08 21.68 -15.29
CA PHE A 820 0.82 21.00 -16.38
C PHE A 820 -0.12 20.49 -17.49
N SER A 821 -0.96 21.34 -18.09
CA SER A 821 -1.68 20.94 -19.32
C SER A 821 -0.83 21.01 -20.58
N ASP A 822 0.28 21.76 -20.54
CA ASP A 822 1.09 22.00 -21.72
C ASP A 822 2.32 21.10 -21.68
N ARG A 823 2.27 20.02 -22.47
CA ARG A 823 3.43 19.18 -22.79
C ARG A 823 3.96 19.60 -24.15
N TYR A 824 5.24 19.96 -24.23
CA TYR A 824 5.92 20.16 -25.51
C TYR A 824 6.70 18.91 -25.88
N MET A 825 6.42 18.38 -27.08
CA MET A 825 6.95 17.11 -27.60
C MET A 825 6.65 15.85 -26.76
N GLY A 826 6.09 16.01 -25.54
CA GLY A 826 5.75 14.93 -24.62
C GLY A 826 6.38 15.07 -23.23
N ALA A 827 7.37 15.96 -23.06
CA ALA A 827 7.93 16.33 -21.76
C ALA A 827 7.11 17.46 -21.09
N PRO A 828 7.04 17.54 -19.74
CA PRO A 828 6.40 18.65 -19.05
C PRO A 828 7.13 19.98 -19.31
N ASN A 829 6.41 21.07 -19.59
CA ASN A 829 6.99 22.41 -19.79
C ASN A 829 7.47 23.07 -18.48
N GLY A 830 8.27 24.13 -18.56
CA GLY A 830 8.61 24.99 -17.40
C GLY A 830 9.57 24.38 -16.37
N LYS A 831 10.17 23.21 -16.65
CA LYS A 831 11.15 22.59 -15.74
C LYS A 831 12.47 23.36 -15.69
N VAL A 832 12.85 24.07 -16.77
CA VAL A 832 14.02 24.97 -16.74
C VAL A 832 13.76 26.12 -15.76
N THR A 833 12.61 26.78 -15.89
CA THR A 833 12.18 27.87 -15.00
C THR A 833 12.05 27.42 -13.56
N TYR A 834 11.60 26.19 -13.31
CA TYR A 834 11.64 25.61 -11.97
C TYR A 834 13.07 25.56 -11.40
N LEU A 835 14.06 25.11 -12.18
CA LEU A 835 15.46 25.09 -11.73
C LEU A 835 16.03 26.50 -11.55
N GLU A 836 15.66 27.45 -12.40
CA GLU A 836 16.05 28.86 -12.26
C GLU A 836 15.45 29.47 -10.99
N ASN A 837 14.17 29.24 -10.72
CA ASN A 837 13.51 29.69 -9.48
C ASN A 837 14.14 29.03 -8.24
N LEU A 838 14.52 27.76 -8.32
CA LEU A 838 15.26 27.07 -7.26
C LEU A 838 16.62 27.73 -7.00
N ARG A 839 17.37 28.06 -8.05
CA ARG A 839 18.65 28.79 -7.94
C ARG A 839 18.44 30.15 -7.30
N ASP A 840 17.48 30.92 -7.78
CA ASP A 840 17.31 32.33 -7.43
C ASP A 840 16.64 32.52 -6.07
N SER A 841 15.72 31.62 -5.70
CA SER A 841 14.93 31.73 -4.46
C SER A 841 15.46 30.86 -3.31
N MET A 842 16.20 29.78 -3.59
CA MET A 842 16.75 28.90 -2.56
C MET A 842 18.28 28.94 -2.53
N TYR A 843 18.97 28.61 -3.63
CA TYR A 843 20.44 28.53 -3.61
C TYR A 843 21.12 29.88 -3.35
N ALA A 844 20.61 30.96 -3.94
CA ALA A 844 21.13 32.32 -3.74
C ALA A 844 20.96 32.81 -2.29
N LYS A 845 20.03 32.21 -1.54
CA LYS A 845 19.71 32.58 -0.16
C LYS A 845 20.28 31.61 0.88
N LEU A 846 21.07 30.62 0.45
CA LEU A 846 21.78 29.72 1.36
C LEU A 846 22.75 30.50 2.22
N LYS A 847 22.66 30.32 3.54
CA LYS A 847 23.46 31.03 4.52
C LYS A 847 24.87 30.47 4.66
N GLY A 848 25.82 31.37 4.93
CA GLY A 848 27.20 30.99 5.23
C GLY A 848 27.34 30.36 6.61
N LYS A 849 28.56 30.01 6.98
CA LYS A 849 28.90 29.32 8.25
C LYS A 849 28.29 30.00 9.50
N LYS A 850 28.24 31.33 9.54
CA LYS A 850 27.68 32.09 10.68
C LYS A 850 26.18 31.85 10.89
N LYS A 851 25.37 32.00 9.84
CA LYS A 851 23.89 31.87 9.92
C LYS A 851 23.38 30.47 9.54
N GLY A 852 24.26 29.58 9.09
CA GLY A 852 23.97 28.19 8.73
C GLY A 852 24.49 27.15 9.72
N GLY A 853 25.39 27.54 10.62
CA GLY A 853 26.12 26.63 11.51
C GLY A 853 27.42 26.11 10.91
N ASP A 854 28.31 25.58 11.77
CA ASP A 854 29.66 25.13 11.41
C ASP A 854 29.67 24.02 10.34
N PHE A 855 28.65 23.17 10.38
CA PHE A 855 28.45 22.05 9.46
C PHE A 855 27.23 22.28 8.54
N SER A 856 26.73 23.52 8.46
CA SER A 856 25.50 23.87 7.76
C SER A 856 24.26 23.16 8.31
N GLU A 857 24.22 22.94 9.63
CA GLU A 857 23.18 22.22 10.37
C GLU A 857 21.79 22.82 10.18
N ARG A 858 21.69 24.11 9.84
CA ARG A 858 20.44 24.78 9.44
C ARG A 858 19.70 24.02 8.33
N TYR A 859 20.42 23.31 7.48
CA TYR A 859 19.87 22.66 6.30
C TYR A 859 19.82 21.14 6.43
N SER A 860 18.86 20.54 5.75
CA SER A 860 18.86 19.11 5.40
C SER A 860 18.66 18.98 3.88
N ILE A 861 19.04 17.84 3.29
CA ILE A 861 19.04 17.68 1.82
C ILE A 861 18.02 16.62 1.38
N ALA A 862 17.14 17.00 0.46
CA ALA A 862 16.31 16.09 -0.31
C ALA A 862 16.98 15.84 -1.68
N HIS A 863 17.28 14.58 -2.00
CA HIS A 863 17.87 14.16 -3.27
C HIS A 863 16.80 13.63 -4.21
N ILE A 864 16.67 14.24 -5.39
CA ILE A 864 15.70 13.85 -6.40
C ILE A 864 16.46 13.18 -7.55
N SER A 865 16.07 11.95 -7.88
CA SER A 865 16.74 11.19 -8.93
C SER A 865 16.14 11.41 -10.31
N SER A 866 16.99 11.25 -11.32
CA SER A 866 16.55 10.91 -12.67
C SER A 866 15.81 9.58 -12.68
N SER A 867 15.09 9.33 -13.77
CA SER A 867 14.17 8.20 -13.90
C SER A 867 14.52 7.28 -15.06
N VAL A 868 14.01 6.05 -15.02
CA VAL A 868 14.16 5.08 -16.12
C VAL A 868 13.21 5.41 -17.27
N ILE A 869 12.01 5.95 -16.99
CA ILE A 869 11.09 6.43 -18.04
C ILE A 869 11.78 7.41 -19.00
N PRO A 870 11.63 7.27 -20.33
CA PRO A 870 12.27 8.13 -21.31
C PRO A 870 11.60 9.51 -21.43
N THR A 871 11.22 10.13 -20.30
CA THR A 871 10.89 11.58 -20.27
C THR A 871 12.10 12.40 -20.73
N TYR A 872 13.28 12.00 -20.28
CA TYR A 872 14.59 12.40 -20.80
C TYR A 872 15.37 11.14 -21.17
N ASN A 873 16.69 11.16 -21.14
CA ASN A 873 17.44 9.92 -21.22
C ASN A 873 17.25 9.09 -19.93
N PRO A 874 16.98 7.77 -20.03
CA PRO A 874 16.86 6.88 -18.88
C PRO A 874 18.11 6.94 -18.00
N GLY A 875 17.93 7.06 -16.68
CA GLY A 875 19.05 7.20 -15.74
C GLY A 875 18.78 6.59 -14.37
N LEU A 876 19.87 6.18 -13.71
CA LEU A 876 19.89 5.61 -12.35
C LEU A 876 21.21 5.96 -11.65
N ARG A 877 21.28 5.83 -10.32
CA ARG A 877 22.51 6.14 -9.56
C ARG A 877 22.89 5.06 -8.55
N ILE A 878 24.20 4.90 -8.37
CA ILE A 878 24.79 4.05 -7.32
C ILE A 878 25.52 4.94 -6.33
N TRP A 879 25.15 4.84 -5.06
CA TRP A 879 25.76 5.57 -3.95
C TRP A 879 26.86 4.75 -3.31
N GLU A 880 27.93 5.42 -2.86
CA GLU A 880 28.97 4.85 -2.00
C GLU A 880 28.96 5.57 -0.65
N TYR A 881 29.04 4.80 0.43
CA TYR A 881 29.01 5.30 1.79
C TYR A 881 30.13 4.71 2.64
N ASN A 882 30.59 5.50 3.59
CA ASN A 882 31.75 5.17 4.40
C ASN A 882 31.51 3.90 5.24
N ILE A 883 32.38 2.91 5.09
CA ILE A 883 32.41 1.68 5.92
C ILE A 883 33.72 1.52 6.69
N THR A 884 34.54 2.57 6.75
CA THR A 884 35.89 2.52 7.32
C THR A 884 35.90 2.22 8.82
N GLU A 885 34.94 2.74 9.58
CA GLU A 885 34.88 2.49 11.03
C GLU A 885 34.43 1.05 11.36
N PHE A 886 33.88 0.31 10.39
CA PHE A 886 33.65 -1.13 10.59
C PHE A 886 34.99 -1.85 10.81
N ASN A 887 36.08 -1.40 10.20
CA ASN A 887 37.43 -1.96 10.39
C ASN A 887 38.07 -1.66 11.76
N SER A 888 37.48 -0.75 12.57
CA SER A 888 38.11 -0.26 13.80
C SER A 888 37.76 -1.06 15.07
N LEU A 889 36.99 -2.14 14.94
CA LEU A 889 36.51 -2.94 16.08
C LEU A 889 37.57 -3.82 16.77
N ASP A 890 38.85 -3.74 16.41
CA ASP A 890 39.90 -4.61 16.98
C ASP A 890 41.17 -3.91 17.52
N ASN A 891 41.21 -2.59 17.75
CA ASN A 891 42.46 -1.93 18.22
C ASN A 891 42.32 -0.89 19.36
N SER A 892 41.27 -0.94 20.20
CA SER A 892 41.16 -0.02 21.36
C SER A 892 41.75 -0.55 22.68
N GLU A 893 42.50 -1.67 22.69
CA GLU A 893 43.15 -2.19 23.92
C GLU A 893 44.69 -2.17 23.94
N SER A 894 45.41 -1.64 22.94
CA SER A 894 46.89 -1.79 22.93
C SER A 894 47.80 -0.58 22.69
N GLU A 895 47.31 0.65 22.47
CA GLU A 895 48.22 1.81 22.32
C GLU A 895 47.72 3.10 23.00
N ALA A 896 47.66 3.07 24.34
CA ALA A 896 47.62 4.29 25.16
C ALA A 896 48.93 4.47 25.93
N GLN A 897 50.05 4.60 25.22
CA GLN A 897 51.27 5.23 25.74
C GLN A 897 51.84 6.23 24.74
N GLY A 898 51.53 7.52 24.97
CA GLY A 898 52.42 8.63 24.65
C GLY A 898 52.24 9.33 23.30
N SER A 899 51.28 10.27 23.20
CA SER A 899 51.53 11.60 22.61
C SER A 899 50.36 12.54 22.90
N GLN A 900 50.63 13.69 23.51
CA GLN A 900 49.64 14.69 23.92
C GLN A 900 49.13 15.48 22.70
N THR A 901 47.86 15.30 22.32
CA THR A 901 47.15 16.24 21.43
C THR A 901 45.80 16.63 22.04
N LEU A 902 45.29 17.80 21.64
CA LEU A 902 44.08 18.45 22.17
C LEU A 902 42.81 17.59 22.04
N ALA A 903 42.79 16.62 21.12
CA ALA A 903 41.74 15.59 20.99
C ALA A 903 41.67 14.64 22.21
N GLY A 904 42.81 14.36 22.86
CA GLY A 904 42.87 13.54 24.07
C GLY A 904 42.24 14.21 25.30
N LYS A 905 42.14 15.55 25.32
CA LYS A 905 41.46 16.27 26.41
C LYS A 905 39.94 16.16 26.31
N LEU A 906 39.37 16.12 25.10
CA LEU A 906 37.93 15.94 24.91
C LEU A 906 37.48 14.51 25.26
N SER A 907 38.31 13.50 24.93
CA SER A 907 38.02 12.10 25.28
C SER A 907 37.99 11.85 26.79
N SER A 908 38.80 12.58 27.57
CA SER A 908 38.82 12.44 29.05
C SER A 908 37.55 12.95 29.75
N TYR A 909 36.81 13.88 29.14
CA TYR A 909 35.53 14.37 29.67
C TYR A 909 34.35 13.44 29.33
N LEU A 910 34.43 12.71 28.23
CA LEU A 910 33.38 11.75 27.82
C LEU A 910 33.51 10.38 28.51
N ASN A 911 34.67 10.07 29.09
CA ASN A 911 34.94 8.76 29.71
C ASN A 911 34.59 8.63 31.20
N THR A 912 34.02 9.64 31.86
CA THR A 912 33.69 9.56 33.30
C THR A 912 32.25 9.15 33.62
N SER A 913 31.42 8.79 32.62
CA SER A 913 30.07 8.26 32.89
C SER A 913 29.58 7.17 31.92
N ALA A 914 30.45 6.60 31.09
CA ALA A 914 30.13 5.39 30.34
C ALA A 914 30.29 4.16 31.25
N LYS A 915 29.35 3.96 32.18
CA LYS A 915 29.12 2.62 32.71
C LYS A 915 28.73 1.76 31.51
N ASN A 916 29.47 0.67 31.30
CA ASN A 916 29.10 -0.43 30.42
C ASN A 916 27.69 -0.93 30.78
N THR A 917 26.69 -0.36 30.14
CA THR A 917 25.33 -0.88 30.09
C THR A 917 25.04 -1.15 28.63
N THR A 918 25.34 -2.37 28.21
CA THR A 918 24.71 -2.97 27.02
C THR A 918 23.22 -3.08 27.33
N PHE A 919 22.45 -2.04 26.97
CA PHE A 919 21.01 -2.03 27.11
C PHE A 919 20.40 -2.98 26.07
N HIS A 920 19.74 -4.03 26.56
CA HIS A 920 18.94 -4.94 25.75
C HIS A 920 17.70 -4.20 25.24
N TYR A 921 17.74 -3.71 24.00
CA TYR A 921 16.55 -3.25 23.31
C TYR A 921 15.77 -4.44 22.78
N GLY A 922 14.47 -4.53 23.14
CA GLY A 922 13.60 -5.64 22.73
C GLY A 922 13.48 -5.80 21.21
N ASP A 923 13.02 -6.96 20.77
CA ASP A 923 12.70 -7.26 19.37
C ASP A 923 11.81 -6.16 18.75
N TRP A 924 11.96 -5.86 17.44
CA TRP A 924 11.08 -4.94 16.71
C TRP A 924 9.61 -5.34 16.82
N SER A 925 9.36 -6.65 16.91
CA SER A 925 8.04 -7.22 17.19
C SER A 925 7.37 -6.58 18.41
N TYR A 926 8.12 -6.32 19.49
CA TYR A 926 7.56 -5.70 20.68
C TYR A 926 7.19 -4.24 20.44
N PHE A 927 8.09 -3.47 19.81
CA PHE A 927 7.82 -2.06 19.50
C PHE A 927 6.59 -1.92 18.58
N PHE A 928 6.51 -2.70 17.51
CA PHE A 928 5.40 -2.61 16.56
C PHE A 928 4.09 -3.17 17.09
N GLN A 929 4.12 -4.22 17.91
CA GLN A 929 2.94 -4.69 18.62
C GLN A 929 2.40 -3.61 19.58
N GLN A 930 3.30 -2.94 20.32
CA GLN A 930 2.90 -1.82 21.18
C GLN A 930 2.35 -0.68 20.35
N LEU A 931 3.04 -0.27 19.28
CA LEU A 931 2.57 0.79 18.39
C LEU A 931 1.18 0.46 17.82
N GLU A 932 0.99 -0.76 17.34
CA GLU A 932 -0.28 -1.25 16.77
C GLU A 932 -1.46 -1.12 17.73
N ASN A 933 -1.29 -1.54 18.98
CA ASN A 933 -2.33 -1.43 20.01
C ASN A 933 -2.78 0.02 20.25
N LEU A 934 -1.93 1.00 19.89
CA LEU A 934 -2.19 2.42 20.04
C LEU A 934 -2.63 3.06 18.72
N LEU A 935 -2.49 2.40 17.56
CA LEU A 935 -2.77 3.01 16.25
C LEU A 935 -4.25 3.43 16.09
N ASP A 936 -5.18 2.90 16.91
CA ASP A 936 -6.60 3.28 16.95
C ASP A 936 -6.90 4.43 17.92
N ASP A 937 -5.93 4.82 18.74
CA ASP A 937 -6.05 5.88 19.74
C ASP A 937 -4.84 6.83 19.64
N GLU A 938 -5.03 7.90 18.86
CA GLU A 938 -4.02 8.93 18.64
C GLU A 938 -3.46 9.50 19.96
N GLU A 939 -4.28 9.64 21.01
CA GLU A 939 -3.85 10.13 22.32
C GLU A 939 -2.89 9.14 22.99
N GLN A 940 -3.12 7.84 22.80
CA GLN A 940 -2.21 6.80 23.28
C GLN A 940 -0.90 6.74 22.50
N ILE A 941 -0.89 6.99 21.18
CA ILE A 941 0.36 7.12 20.41
C ILE A 941 1.14 8.35 20.90
N GLU A 942 0.46 9.48 21.09
CA GLU A 942 1.03 10.71 21.66
C GLU A 942 1.64 10.44 23.05
N LYS A 943 1.00 9.57 23.85
CA LYS A 943 1.51 9.11 25.14
C LYS A 943 2.75 8.23 25.00
N LEU A 944 2.77 7.24 24.10
CA LEU A 944 3.96 6.42 23.84
C LEU A 944 5.15 7.29 23.39
N ILE A 945 4.89 8.21 22.47
CA ILE A 945 5.84 9.24 22.03
C ILE A 945 6.42 9.99 23.23
N THR A 946 5.59 10.32 24.23
CA THR A 946 5.99 11.00 25.47
C THR A 946 6.74 10.07 26.43
N GLU A 947 6.35 8.80 26.53
CA GLU A 947 7.03 7.81 27.36
C GLU A 947 8.44 7.54 26.84
N LEU A 948 8.58 7.38 25.53
CA LEU A 948 9.87 7.28 24.84
C LEU A 948 10.74 8.54 25.03
N GLU A 949 10.11 9.72 25.16
CA GLU A 949 10.81 10.98 25.50
C GLU A 949 11.26 11.03 26.98
N SER A 950 10.49 10.42 27.88
CA SER A 950 10.73 10.50 29.34
C SER A 950 11.71 9.46 29.88
N SER A 951 12.15 8.52 29.04
CA SER A 951 13.01 7.41 29.47
C SER A 951 14.45 7.87 29.76
N PRO A 952 15.10 7.36 30.83
CA PRO A 952 16.05 8.12 31.63
C PRO A 952 17.51 7.91 31.22
N ASP A 953 17.92 8.40 30.06
CA ASP A 953 19.36 8.55 29.76
C ASP A 953 19.75 10.04 29.72
N LYS A 954 20.16 10.52 30.90
CA LYS A 954 21.11 11.63 31.14
C LYS A 954 20.74 13.04 30.66
N MET A 955 19.47 13.46 30.70
CA MET A 955 19.15 14.89 30.63
C MET A 955 18.80 15.46 32.00
N ASN A 956 19.43 16.59 32.35
CA ASN A 956 19.03 17.37 33.51
C ASN A 956 17.55 17.80 33.33
N SER A 957 16.73 17.64 34.36
CA SER A 957 15.33 18.07 34.38
C SER A 957 15.13 19.53 33.95
N SER A 958 16.12 20.39 34.17
CA SER A 958 16.15 21.78 33.71
C SER A 958 16.30 21.93 32.19
N GLU A 959 17.16 21.12 31.55
CA GLU A 959 17.38 21.14 30.09
C GLU A 959 16.21 20.49 29.36
N TYR A 960 15.64 19.43 29.94
CA TYR A 960 14.43 18.77 29.44
C TYR A 960 13.23 19.71 29.33
N LEU A 961 13.05 20.61 30.31
CA LEU A 961 11.99 21.62 30.29
C LEU A 961 12.19 22.67 29.19
N GLN A 962 13.43 22.96 28.79
CA GLN A 962 13.76 23.91 27.72
C GLN A 962 13.61 23.30 26.32
N MET A 963 13.58 21.96 26.19
CA MET A 963 13.52 21.24 24.92
C MET A 963 12.14 20.76 24.50
N LYS A 964 11.13 20.94 25.37
CA LYS A 964 9.76 20.52 25.10
C LYS A 964 9.23 21.29 23.89
N ALA A 965 8.75 20.58 22.87
CA ALA A 965 8.06 21.20 21.76
C ALA A 965 6.93 22.11 22.32
N PRO A 966 6.76 23.32 21.76
CA PRO A 966 5.78 24.32 22.19
C PRO A 966 4.33 23.86 22.42
N SER A 967 3.96 22.71 21.86
CA SER A 967 2.58 22.33 21.60
C SER A 967 2.26 20.95 22.20
N LYS A 968 0.98 20.75 22.52
CA LYS A 968 0.43 19.39 22.71
C LYS A 968 0.50 18.56 21.42
N ASP A 969 0.73 19.20 20.26
CA ASP A 969 0.90 18.55 18.97
C ASP A 969 2.23 17.78 18.89
N LYS A 970 2.13 16.45 18.97
CA LYS A 970 3.28 15.53 18.90
C LYS A 970 3.78 15.25 17.49
N THR A 971 3.16 15.84 16.46
CA THR A 971 3.67 15.79 15.08
C THR A 971 4.75 16.85 14.82
N ILE A 972 5.05 17.69 15.82
CA ILE A 972 6.22 18.56 15.86
C ILE A 972 7.27 17.89 16.76
N PRO A 973 8.51 17.65 16.31
CA PRO A 973 9.52 17.01 17.14
C PRO A 973 10.01 17.96 18.23
N ASN A 974 10.54 17.39 19.31
CA ASN A 974 11.34 18.15 20.26
C ASN A 974 12.67 18.54 19.62
N ILE A 975 13.28 19.60 20.15
CA ILE A 975 14.63 20.00 19.73
C ILE A 975 15.62 18.88 20.05
N MET A 976 16.58 18.67 19.16
CA MET A 976 17.68 17.74 19.38
C MET A 976 18.49 18.18 20.62
N PRO A 977 18.72 17.30 21.60
CA PRO A 977 19.57 17.63 22.75
C PRO A 977 20.95 18.12 22.31
N ALA A 978 21.42 19.23 22.88
CA ALA A 978 22.73 19.80 22.58
C ALA A 978 23.90 18.84 22.89
N SER A 979 23.68 17.84 23.75
CA SER A 979 24.65 16.80 24.08
C SER A 979 24.80 15.72 23.00
N LEU A 980 23.85 15.60 22.07
CA LEU A 980 23.92 14.61 21.00
C LEU A 980 24.83 15.10 19.86
N PRO A 981 25.73 14.24 19.33
CA PRO A 981 26.57 14.59 18.21
C PRO A 981 25.77 14.64 16.90
N LEU A 982 26.28 15.38 15.92
CA LEU A 982 25.72 15.35 14.56
C LEU A 982 25.98 14.00 13.88
N GLY A 983 25.06 13.61 13.02
CA GLY A 983 25.05 12.35 12.32
C GLY A 983 25.86 12.32 11.02
N PRO A 984 25.78 11.20 10.28
CA PRO A 984 26.61 10.94 9.10
C PRO A 984 26.36 11.91 7.93
N ALA A 985 25.26 12.65 7.92
CA ALA A 985 25.02 13.68 6.91
C ALA A 985 25.93 14.92 7.09
N TYR A 986 26.43 15.17 8.29
CA TYR A 986 27.08 16.44 8.65
C TYR A 986 28.56 16.27 8.99
N ILE A 987 28.91 15.16 9.65
CA ILE A 987 30.27 14.86 10.09
C ILE A 987 30.69 13.52 9.47
N PRO A 988 31.87 13.43 8.82
CA PRO A 988 32.40 12.18 8.31
C PRO A 988 32.53 11.14 9.44
N GLN A 989 31.83 10.02 9.28
CA GLN A 989 31.77 8.85 10.17
C GLN A 989 31.24 7.65 9.36
N ALA A 990 31.13 6.45 9.94
CA ALA A 990 30.48 5.33 9.26
C ALA A 990 29.07 5.70 8.76
N LEU A 991 28.70 5.16 7.60
CA LEU A 991 27.46 5.41 6.87
C LEU A 991 27.33 6.80 6.27
N SER A 992 28.35 7.66 6.37
CA SER A 992 28.34 8.96 5.70
C SER A 992 28.38 8.77 4.18
N PRO A 993 27.58 9.48 3.39
CA PRO A 993 27.65 9.42 1.94
C PRO A 993 28.98 10.04 1.47
N GLU A 994 29.71 9.31 0.65
CA GLU A 994 31.03 9.75 0.16
C GLU A 994 30.93 10.28 -1.27
N ARG A 995 30.21 9.57 -2.13
CA ARG A 995 29.95 9.94 -3.52
C ARG A 995 28.80 9.13 -4.12
N TYR A 996 28.34 9.52 -5.30
CA TYR A 996 27.53 8.66 -6.15
C TYR A 996 27.95 8.77 -7.61
N VAL A 997 27.61 7.74 -8.38
CA VAL A 997 27.81 7.68 -9.82
C VAL A 997 26.43 7.67 -10.48
N GLN A 998 26.17 8.65 -11.34
CA GLN A 998 24.97 8.74 -12.16
C GLN A 998 25.26 8.10 -13.51
N TYR A 999 24.40 7.17 -13.90
CA TYR A 999 24.44 6.52 -15.20
C TYR A 999 23.27 6.94 -16.06
N TYR A 1000 23.41 6.80 -17.38
CA TYR A 1000 22.33 7.01 -18.33
C TYR A 1000 22.45 6.16 -19.59
N VAL A 1001 21.34 6.03 -20.32
CA VAL A 1001 21.31 5.50 -21.68
C VAL A 1001 21.10 6.65 -22.65
N ASP A 1002 22.06 6.87 -23.56
CA ASP A 1002 21.96 7.89 -24.60
C ASP A 1002 21.06 7.39 -25.75
N LEU A 1003 19.76 7.63 -25.64
CA LEU A 1003 18.79 7.17 -26.64
C LEU A 1003 19.01 7.83 -28.01
N ASN A 1004 19.59 9.03 -28.06
CA ASN A 1004 19.89 9.69 -29.33
C ASN A 1004 21.02 8.96 -30.08
N GLU A 1005 22.06 8.52 -29.37
CA GLU A 1005 23.10 7.67 -29.94
C GLU A 1005 22.52 6.35 -30.47
N VAL A 1006 21.66 5.72 -29.67
CA VAL A 1006 21.05 4.42 -29.99
C VAL A 1006 20.16 4.50 -31.23
N ASN A 1007 19.27 5.49 -31.28
CA ASN A 1007 18.24 5.57 -32.31
C ASN A 1007 18.72 6.23 -33.60
N TYR A 1008 19.67 7.19 -33.54
CA TYR A 1008 20.01 8.03 -34.70
C TYR A 1008 21.47 7.95 -35.17
N GLN A 1009 22.42 7.53 -34.34
CA GLN A 1009 23.84 7.53 -34.71
C GLN A 1009 24.35 6.15 -35.17
N LYS A 1010 23.62 5.05 -34.88
CA LYS A 1010 24.00 3.68 -35.26
C LYS A 1010 23.16 3.19 -36.44
N LYS A 1011 23.78 2.44 -37.35
CA LYS A 1011 23.13 1.92 -38.57
C LYS A 1011 22.29 0.66 -38.34
N ASP A 1012 22.50 -0.07 -37.24
CA ASP A 1012 21.81 -1.33 -36.93
C ASP A 1012 21.62 -1.48 -35.41
N ILE A 1013 20.37 -1.33 -34.94
CA ILE A 1013 19.99 -1.39 -33.52
C ILE A 1013 20.04 -2.81 -32.95
N ASP A 1014 19.86 -3.84 -33.78
CA ASP A 1014 19.91 -5.24 -33.33
C ASP A 1014 21.34 -5.68 -33.01
N SER A 1015 22.33 -4.98 -33.57
CA SER A 1015 23.74 -5.14 -33.22
C SER A 1015 24.18 -4.33 -32.00
N TRP A 1016 23.33 -3.44 -31.48
CA TRP A 1016 23.67 -2.57 -30.36
C TRP A 1016 23.45 -3.28 -29.01
N LYS A 1017 24.52 -3.43 -28.24
CA LYS A 1017 24.47 -3.99 -26.89
C LYS A 1017 24.01 -2.93 -25.90
N PHE A 1018 22.87 -3.19 -25.24
CA PHE A 1018 22.35 -2.31 -24.19
C PHE A 1018 23.37 -2.15 -23.06
N ASN A 1019 23.67 -0.90 -22.73
CA ASN A 1019 24.61 -0.58 -21.66
C ASN A 1019 24.37 0.83 -21.13
N TYR A 1020 24.26 0.96 -19.81
CA TYR A 1020 24.32 2.25 -19.14
C TYR A 1020 25.75 2.81 -19.19
N LYS A 1021 25.87 4.07 -19.58
CA LYS A 1021 27.14 4.82 -19.64
C LYS A 1021 27.26 5.74 -18.43
N LEU A 1022 28.49 6.09 -18.07
CA LEU A 1022 28.74 7.14 -17.10
C LEU A 1022 28.14 8.45 -17.61
N HIS A 1023 27.27 9.07 -16.81
CA HIS A 1023 26.87 10.46 -17.02
C HIS A 1023 27.84 11.39 -16.28
N TYR A 1024 27.94 11.22 -14.96
CA TYR A 1024 28.94 11.87 -14.12
C TYR A 1024 29.11 11.13 -12.79
N SER A 1025 30.23 11.36 -12.12
CA SER A 1025 30.41 11.04 -10.71
C SER A 1025 30.59 12.32 -9.91
N THR A 1026 30.20 12.32 -8.64
CA THR A 1026 30.19 13.55 -7.84
C THR A 1026 31.60 14.08 -7.55
N ASP A 1027 32.57 13.20 -7.36
CA ASP A 1027 33.98 13.48 -7.09
C ASP A 1027 34.74 14.15 -8.26
N ASP A 1028 34.32 13.89 -9.51
CA ASP A 1028 34.95 14.49 -10.69
C ASP A 1028 34.53 15.94 -10.93
N LYS A 1029 33.32 16.32 -10.47
CA LYS A 1029 32.62 17.50 -11.00
C LYS A 1029 32.05 18.45 -9.94
N PHE A 1030 31.89 18.06 -8.68
CA PHE A 1030 31.35 18.96 -7.66
C PHE A 1030 32.40 19.91 -7.06
N GLU A 1031 33.69 19.75 -7.39
CA GLU A 1031 34.82 20.42 -6.72
C GLU A 1031 34.89 20.18 -5.20
N SER A 1032 33.90 19.52 -4.58
CA SER A 1032 33.89 19.02 -3.21
C SER A 1032 34.17 17.51 -3.22
N ARG A 1033 35.05 17.05 -2.33
CA ARG A 1033 35.41 15.64 -2.19
C ARG A 1033 34.43 14.83 -1.32
N GLY A 1034 33.27 15.38 -0.99
CA GLY A 1034 32.29 14.77 -0.09
C GLY A 1034 30.86 15.18 -0.40
N LEU A 1035 29.90 14.42 0.14
CA LEU A 1035 28.45 14.61 -0.01
C LEU A 1035 27.76 14.99 1.30
N LEU A 1036 28.48 15.62 2.23
CA LEU A 1036 27.90 16.12 3.47
C LEU A 1036 27.02 17.34 3.20
N VAL A 1037 26.13 17.68 4.13
CA VAL A 1037 25.21 18.84 3.98
C VAL A 1037 25.98 20.13 3.65
N LYS A 1038 27.10 20.40 4.33
CA LYS A 1038 27.95 21.56 4.04
C LYS A 1038 28.47 21.58 2.60
N ASP A 1039 28.73 20.41 2.01
CA ASP A 1039 29.26 20.30 0.65
C ASP A 1039 28.18 20.67 -0.37
N TRP A 1040 26.94 20.22 -0.14
CA TRP A 1040 25.76 20.62 -0.92
C TRP A 1040 25.47 22.11 -0.78
N VAL A 1041 25.49 22.65 0.44
CA VAL A 1041 25.27 24.08 0.68
C VAL A 1041 26.31 24.95 -0.02
N ASN A 1042 27.59 24.56 0.06
CA ASN A 1042 28.68 25.23 -0.65
C ASN A 1042 28.50 25.13 -2.17
N PHE A 1043 28.08 23.97 -2.68
CA PHE A 1043 27.81 23.79 -4.11
C PHE A 1043 26.63 24.65 -4.58
N GLY A 1044 25.54 24.72 -3.82
CA GLY A 1044 24.40 25.60 -4.09
C GLY A 1044 24.82 27.07 -4.16
N ARG A 1045 25.63 27.55 -3.19
CA ARG A 1045 26.20 28.91 -3.22
C ARG A 1045 27.05 29.16 -4.47
N LYS A 1046 27.80 28.17 -4.95
CA LYS A 1046 28.56 28.27 -6.22
C LYS A 1046 27.63 28.37 -7.43
N LEU A 1047 26.58 27.55 -7.48
CA LEU A 1047 25.57 27.58 -8.55
C LEU A 1047 24.82 28.92 -8.60
N ALA A 1048 24.62 29.57 -7.45
CA ALA A 1048 23.88 30.81 -7.33
C ALA A 1048 24.70 32.08 -7.62
N LYS A 1049 25.99 31.99 -7.94
CA LYS A 1049 26.83 33.16 -8.25
C LYS A 1049 26.31 34.00 -9.43
N THR A 1050 25.43 33.45 -10.26
CA THR A 1050 24.81 34.11 -11.41
C THR A 1050 23.36 34.53 -11.18
N ALA A 1051 22.83 34.31 -9.98
CA ALA A 1051 21.47 34.73 -9.66
C ALA A 1051 21.36 36.27 -9.70
N PRO A 1052 20.23 36.82 -10.20
CA PRO A 1052 20.03 38.26 -10.25
C PRO A 1052 19.99 38.88 -8.85
N VAL A 1053 20.85 39.88 -8.59
CA VAL A 1053 20.91 40.60 -7.31
C VAL A 1053 19.81 41.67 -7.29
N LYS A 1054 18.78 41.52 -6.46
CA LYS A 1054 17.79 42.59 -6.23
C LYS A 1054 18.38 43.69 -5.34
N GLY A 1055 18.18 44.96 -5.72
CA GLY A 1055 18.35 46.12 -4.83
C GLY A 1055 19.73 46.79 -4.79
N LYS A 1056 20.72 46.34 -5.59
CA LYS A 1056 21.91 47.16 -5.87
C LYS A 1056 21.81 47.71 -7.28
N GLU A 1057 21.63 49.02 -7.38
CA GLU A 1057 22.05 49.75 -8.59
C GLU A 1057 23.45 49.28 -8.98
N THR A 1058 23.67 49.26 -10.29
CA THR A 1058 24.84 48.83 -11.05
C THR A 1058 26.19 49.37 -10.54
N GLU A 1059 26.64 49.00 -9.36
CA GLU A 1059 27.95 49.34 -8.81
C GLU A 1059 28.55 48.17 -8.01
N LYS A 1060 28.89 47.14 -8.78
CA LYS A 1060 30.09 46.29 -8.71
C LYS A 1060 29.75 45.04 -9.50
N LEU A 1061 29.83 45.15 -10.83
CA LEU A 1061 30.07 43.98 -11.67
C LEU A 1061 31.27 43.27 -11.05
N GLY A 1062 31.03 42.11 -10.44
CA GLY A 1062 32.13 41.21 -10.09
C GLY A 1062 32.97 40.96 -11.33
N ASP A 1063 34.25 40.67 -11.13
CA ASP A 1063 35.19 40.32 -12.21
C ASP A 1063 34.49 39.47 -13.29
N SER A 1064 34.52 39.93 -14.55
CA SER A 1064 33.74 39.34 -15.65
C SER A 1064 34.04 37.84 -15.85
N GLU A 1065 35.25 37.42 -15.47
CA GLU A 1065 35.67 36.03 -15.47
C GLU A 1065 34.91 35.17 -14.46
N THR A 1066 34.59 35.70 -13.28
CA THR A 1066 33.86 34.98 -12.22
C THR A 1066 32.40 34.77 -12.61
N GLN A 1067 31.77 35.76 -13.24
CA GLN A 1067 30.40 35.65 -13.75
C GLN A 1067 30.31 34.61 -14.88
N LEU A 1068 31.23 34.66 -15.86
CA LEU A 1068 31.30 33.68 -16.95
C LEU A 1068 31.52 32.25 -16.45
N LYS A 1069 32.37 32.07 -15.43
CA LYS A 1069 32.57 30.76 -14.77
C LYS A 1069 31.30 30.25 -14.10
N GLY A 1070 30.57 31.12 -13.41
CA GLY A 1070 29.29 30.80 -12.80
C GLY A 1070 28.23 30.39 -13.82
N GLU A 1071 28.12 31.12 -14.94
CA GLU A 1071 27.14 30.85 -16.00
C GLU A 1071 27.41 29.50 -16.66
N LYS A 1072 28.68 29.21 -16.92
CA LYS A 1072 29.10 27.91 -17.44
C LYS A 1072 28.82 26.78 -16.46
N LEU A 1073 29.05 26.99 -15.16
CA LEU A 1073 28.74 26.00 -14.13
C LEU A 1073 27.24 25.71 -14.05
N TRP A 1074 26.40 26.76 -14.03
CA TRP A 1074 24.95 26.64 -14.04
C TRP A 1074 24.44 25.93 -15.29
N LYS A 1075 24.91 26.33 -16.49
CA LYS A 1075 24.52 25.69 -17.75
C LYS A 1075 24.84 24.19 -17.75
N ASN A 1076 26.03 23.81 -17.27
CA ASN A 1076 26.42 22.40 -17.14
C ASN A 1076 25.56 21.64 -16.11
N TYR A 1077 25.17 22.29 -15.01
CA TYR A 1077 24.29 21.70 -14.01
C TYR A 1077 22.89 21.44 -14.58
N VAL A 1078 22.32 22.42 -15.29
CA VAL A 1078 20.99 22.29 -15.93
C VAL A 1078 21.00 21.19 -16.98
N ASP A 1079 22.03 21.13 -17.84
CA ASP A 1079 22.17 20.04 -18.83
C ASP A 1079 22.19 18.64 -18.18
N ARG A 1080 22.88 18.51 -17.04
CA ARG A 1080 22.89 17.27 -16.26
C ARG A 1080 21.56 16.97 -15.60
N ALA A 1081 20.85 17.97 -15.09
CA ALA A 1081 19.54 17.76 -14.48
C ALA A 1081 18.56 17.10 -15.46
N PHE A 1082 18.71 17.37 -16.76
CA PHE A 1082 17.95 16.77 -17.85
C PHE A 1082 18.67 15.61 -18.56
N ILE A 1083 19.68 15.01 -17.92
CA ILE A 1083 20.38 13.80 -18.37
C ILE A 1083 20.90 13.92 -19.82
N SER A 1084 21.49 15.07 -20.15
CA SER A 1084 22.06 15.34 -21.48
C SER A 1084 21.05 15.12 -22.63
N SER A 1085 19.75 15.30 -22.39
CA SER A 1085 18.71 15.13 -23.41
C SER A 1085 18.59 16.32 -24.38
N GLY A 1086 19.18 17.47 -24.04
CA GLY A 1086 19.06 18.72 -24.80
C GLY A 1086 17.77 19.49 -24.56
N TYR A 1087 16.92 19.07 -23.61
CA TYR A 1087 15.64 19.70 -23.30
C TYR A 1087 15.75 21.22 -23.06
N GLN A 1088 16.79 21.66 -22.35
CA GLN A 1088 17.02 23.07 -22.00
C GLN A 1088 17.32 23.98 -23.20
N GLU A 1089 17.66 23.42 -24.36
CA GLU A 1089 17.93 24.18 -25.58
C GLU A 1089 16.67 24.36 -26.45
N LEU A 1090 15.51 23.80 -26.03
CA LEU A 1090 14.25 23.92 -26.75
C LEU A 1090 13.59 25.30 -26.52
N PRO A 1091 13.00 25.94 -27.55
CA PRO A 1091 12.43 27.29 -27.44
C PRO A 1091 11.36 27.47 -26.36
N ASP A 1092 10.57 26.43 -26.08
CA ASP A 1092 9.44 26.46 -25.12
C ASP A 1092 9.80 25.83 -23.76
N ALA A 1093 11.06 25.44 -23.53
CA ALA A 1093 11.50 24.78 -22.28
C ALA A 1093 11.36 25.67 -21.03
N VAL A 1094 11.34 26.99 -21.22
CA VAL A 1094 11.24 27.99 -20.16
C VAL A 1094 9.79 28.19 -19.69
N GLY A 1095 8.78 27.68 -20.41
CA GLY A 1095 7.38 28.08 -20.14
C GLY A 1095 7.18 29.57 -20.45
N LYS A 1096 6.00 29.95 -20.93
CA LYS A 1096 5.69 31.36 -21.21
C LYS A 1096 5.15 32.07 -19.99
#